data_AF-A0A356EPB2-F1
#
_entry.id   AF-A0A356EPB2-F1
#
_cell.length_a   1.000
_cell.length_b   1.000
_cell.length_c   1.000
_cell.angle_alpha   90.00
_cell.angle_beta   90.00
_cell.angle_gamma   90.00
#
_symmetry.space_group_name_H-M   'P 1'
#
loop_
_entity.id
_entity.type
_entity.pdbx_description
1 polymer ?
#
loop_
_entity_poly.entity_id
_entity_poly.type
_entity_poly.pdbx_seq_one_letter_code
_entity_poly.pdbx_strand_id
1 'polypeptide(L)'
;MRRPTRVSRFTAGGPHGLYFRSDCLASKTNPFARQFSRKTLMPRSSLLDNVKGVLIFLVVFTHFLVPYVYNGAAGTAVDSLFYFVYCFHMPFFVFISGYFSKNTEKARDTAFMRSLVPFVFFNTTMMLILYAGGARKFSLVTPIHVNWYLLALFAWRVLLQDLVKIRFILPLSLVAALAIGFSAEVTNYLALTRVVAFLPFFLLGYYTSPKAIDALRRAHVVTGLLGLGLAAGVVHWLTHNDALSLSMLLADPYQSTAGFYMRGVFFALALFISACIFIVTPAKRIPVLTVWGENTLLIYVLHRYATLAFHVFVPESQWRDWYVLPVLVCSVVTTWVLGRPAWMRFYNAATQWLSRHCLVGQTEPSAAVRRGRGVMGIRTLVVLTAVVVGLFPLVRAEWPFSVSQPVSSDDPIHPVISASLMEKIDSEALVAISFVGDLILLEDQIKHAFDPRTKDYDFSPIFEYTADRLRAADYTIGVFEIPLAGDKAGYSTSNYDDGIPLHLNAPDTWAEAVKNSGIDLVTTANNHVFDRGIAGARRTLDVLDRIGLDHVGTYRSAEDRRRRRVFVAEVKGVRLAFVAYTYGVNYRGDASAEPFVDVLASPKDKTAFKESRRMVAEDVKEARRHKPDLIIALPRMGTQFLHHPDSFSETWAREMIAEGIDVVLACHSHAVQPMQYLNVTRPDGSRRNGFVVYCPGNFVNSYTLHDGDAAAIVTIHVEKSPKATSIRAASIVPLWIQRRGGGQFSPIPIVDALRRPELRETLGSLDIERIAQVHEIVTETMLGRRLTVDQLQERYFYLPARGYARQPLDVRLREPAVADRPDGQPDERPDGQPDERPDGQPGEELDSDRAELHRVLSEARKVVVLGDSISEGTKNGGYSWIEPVRSFFPKARFFNISRGGRTTVQMIAALPEVPDHDADAVVLALGVNDVRYRDARECAMTKEEYVANVDRLVAEMRQKNPRARFVMLSLWPAFDNDIHSRVRPKLRDRMIDDYNASLLQYCRENNHLFIDASTPIREFLRPRVTKDYLLDHIHPNADKGVRLYGNAVLFGKPELWRIAM
;
A
#
# COMPACT_ATOMS: atom_id res chain seq x y z
N MET A 1 11.45 -92.12 -28.95
CA MET A 1 11.99 -91.35 -30.10
C MET A 1 11.11 -90.11 -30.27
N ARG A 2 11.53 -88.86 -30.44
CA ARG A 2 12.81 -88.20 -30.73
C ARG A 2 12.61 -86.68 -30.42
N ARG A 3 13.66 -86.06 -29.87
CA ARG A 3 14.16 -84.66 -30.03
C ARG A 3 13.19 -83.45 -30.01
N PRO A 4 13.53 -82.42 -29.20
CA PRO A 4 13.18 -81.02 -29.47
C PRO A 4 14.40 -80.22 -30.00
N THR A 5 14.21 -79.39 -31.01
CA THR A 5 15.18 -78.38 -31.50
C THR A 5 14.43 -77.08 -31.79
N ARG A 6 14.74 -76.02 -31.02
CA ARG A 6 15.46 -74.79 -31.41
C ARG A 6 14.67 -73.87 -32.35
N VAL A 7 14.27 -72.65 -31.96
CA VAL A 7 15.05 -71.47 -31.52
C VAL A 7 16.00 -70.92 -32.58
N SER A 8 15.64 -69.77 -33.15
CA SER A 8 16.43 -68.52 -33.27
C SER A 8 15.56 -67.46 -33.99
N ARG A 9 15.71 -66.14 -33.89
CA ARG A 9 16.27 -65.06 -33.00
C ARG A 9 15.83 -63.76 -33.76
N PHE A 10 15.43 -62.66 -33.16
CA PHE A 10 16.27 -61.53 -32.69
C PHE A 10 15.31 -60.50 -32.03
N THR A 11 15.37 -60.21 -30.72
CA THR A 11 16.18 -59.23 -29.92
C THR A 11 15.58 -57.84 -29.71
N ALA A 12 15.33 -57.51 -28.44
CA ALA A 12 15.85 -56.38 -27.63
C ALA A 12 14.90 -56.23 -26.42
N GLY A 13 15.24 -56.13 -25.15
CA GLY A 13 16.48 -55.92 -24.40
C GLY A 13 16.07 -55.17 -23.12
N GLY A 14 16.22 -55.77 -21.93
CA GLY A 14 15.87 -55.11 -20.66
C GLY A 14 16.51 -55.81 -19.44
N PRO A 15 17.22 -55.08 -18.56
CA PRO A 15 17.73 -55.63 -17.31
C PRO A 15 17.07 -55.03 -16.05
N HIS A 16 16.80 -55.93 -15.10
CA HIS A 16 16.95 -55.89 -13.63
C HIS A 16 16.62 -54.64 -12.78
N GLY A 17 15.90 -54.91 -11.68
CA GLY A 17 15.75 -54.03 -10.51
C GLY A 17 15.18 -54.76 -9.29
N LEU A 18 16.07 -55.33 -8.48
CA LEU A 18 15.90 -56.10 -7.24
C LEU A 18 14.88 -55.54 -6.21
N TYR A 19 14.02 -56.42 -5.70
CA TYR A 19 13.28 -56.26 -4.44
C TYR A 19 14.12 -56.84 -3.29
N PHE A 20 14.52 -56.03 -2.31
CA PHE A 20 15.10 -56.52 -1.07
C PHE A 20 14.00 -56.85 -0.05
N ARG A 21 13.95 -58.12 0.34
CA ARG A 21 13.33 -58.63 1.57
C ARG A 21 14.13 -58.19 2.78
N SER A 22 13.46 -57.84 3.86
CA SER A 22 14.00 -57.91 5.22
C SER A 22 12.86 -58.17 6.20
N ASP A 23 12.37 -59.41 6.24
CA ASP A 23 11.70 -59.94 7.42
C ASP A 23 12.76 -60.68 8.24
N CYS A 24 12.94 -60.20 9.47
CA CYS A 24 13.93 -60.67 10.42
C CYS A 24 13.51 -62.04 10.97
N LEU A 25 14.49 -62.92 11.10
CA LEU A 25 14.44 -64.18 11.81
C LEU A 25 14.04 -63.95 13.28
N ALA A 26 12.91 -64.52 13.71
CA ALA A 26 12.67 -64.85 15.12
C ALA A 26 11.78 -66.10 15.25
N SER A 27 12.35 -67.06 15.96
CA SER A 27 11.89 -68.38 16.43
C SER A 27 10.45 -68.87 16.14
N LYS A 28 10.42 -70.06 15.55
CA LYS A 28 9.35 -71.05 15.68
C LYS A 28 9.24 -71.49 17.15
N THR A 29 8.24 -71.03 17.90
CA THR A 29 7.59 -71.71 19.05
C THR A 29 6.69 -70.74 19.84
N ASN A 30 5.49 -70.42 19.34
CA ASN A 30 4.42 -69.94 20.22
C ASN A 30 3.02 -70.23 19.62
N PRO A 31 2.22 -71.14 20.20
CA PRO A 31 0.88 -71.46 19.69
C PRO A 31 -0.16 -70.36 19.94
N PHE A 32 0.17 -69.26 20.64
CA PHE A 32 -0.75 -68.14 20.88
C PHE A 32 -0.84 -67.10 19.73
N ALA A 33 0.03 -67.18 18.71
CA ALA A 33 0.06 -66.20 17.61
C ALA A 33 -0.99 -66.44 16.50
N ARG A 34 -1.84 -67.47 16.62
CA ARG A 34 -2.84 -67.81 15.58
C ARG A 34 -4.17 -67.04 15.68
N GLN A 35 -4.40 -66.24 16.73
CA GLN A 35 -5.71 -65.58 16.92
C GLN A 35 -5.75 -64.07 16.58
N PHE A 36 -4.62 -63.44 16.22
CA PHE A 36 -4.58 -62.00 15.93
C PHE A 36 -4.27 -61.61 14.46
N SER A 37 -4.11 -62.59 13.55
CA SER A 37 -3.88 -62.32 12.13
C SER A 37 -5.14 -62.50 11.29
N ARG A 38 -6.09 -61.57 11.42
CA ARG A 38 -7.16 -61.29 10.43
C ARG A 38 -7.91 -59.99 10.77
N LYS A 39 -7.19 -58.86 10.92
CA LYS A 39 -7.81 -57.55 10.68
C LYS A 39 -7.67 -57.27 9.18
N THR A 40 -8.73 -57.56 8.45
CA THR A 40 -8.93 -57.20 7.04
C THR A 40 -8.66 -55.71 6.84
N LEU A 41 -7.55 -55.36 6.18
CA LEU A 41 -7.36 -54.04 5.59
C LEU A 41 -8.48 -53.84 4.57
N MET A 42 -9.41 -52.91 4.81
CA MET A 42 -10.46 -52.59 3.84
C MET A 42 -9.80 -52.22 2.49
N PRO A 43 -10.21 -52.85 1.38
CA PRO A 43 -9.68 -52.52 0.06
C PRO A 43 -9.99 -51.05 -0.27
N ARG A 44 -9.01 -50.36 -0.85
CA ARG A 44 -9.11 -48.94 -1.22
C ARG A 44 -10.29 -48.73 -2.19
N SER A 45 -11.19 -47.80 -1.89
CA SER A 45 -12.40 -47.55 -2.67
C SER A 45 -12.12 -46.64 -3.88
N SER A 46 -12.16 -47.20 -5.09
CA SER A 46 -12.02 -46.43 -6.33
C SER A 46 -13.10 -45.36 -6.51
N LEU A 47 -14.29 -45.55 -5.93
CA LEU A 47 -15.35 -44.53 -5.91
C LEU A 47 -14.88 -43.25 -5.20
N LEU A 48 -14.34 -43.37 -3.98
CA LEU A 48 -13.92 -42.21 -3.19
C LEU A 48 -12.70 -41.53 -3.80
N ASP A 49 -11.80 -42.30 -4.41
CA ASP A 49 -10.69 -41.71 -5.19
C ASP A 49 -11.22 -40.98 -6.43
N ASN A 50 -12.17 -41.53 -7.19
CA ASN A 50 -12.78 -40.84 -8.33
C ASN A 50 -13.47 -39.52 -7.91
N VAL A 51 -14.27 -39.54 -6.84
CA VAL A 51 -14.92 -38.32 -6.31
C VAL A 51 -13.87 -37.26 -5.97
N LYS A 52 -12.85 -37.63 -5.19
CA LYS A 52 -11.74 -36.71 -4.86
C LYS A 52 -11.01 -36.19 -6.10
N GLY A 53 -10.88 -37.02 -7.13
CA GLY A 53 -10.30 -36.65 -8.43
C GLY A 53 -11.10 -35.57 -9.16
N VAL A 54 -12.44 -35.68 -9.15
CA VAL A 54 -13.32 -34.64 -9.71
C VAL A 54 -13.17 -33.36 -8.91
N LEU A 55 -13.27 -33.45 -7.59
CA LEU A 55 -13.23 -32.28 -6.72
C LEU A 55 -11.91 -31.54 -6.81
N ILE A 56 -10.77 -32.22 -6.85
CA ILE A 56 -9.47 -31.54 -6.93
C ILE A 56 -9.27 -30.84 -8.27
N PHE A 57 -9.78 -31.43 -9.34
CA PHE A 57 -9.77 -30.79 -10.65
C PHE A 57 -10.61 -29.51 -10.65
N LEU A 58 -11.81 -29.57 -10.08
CA LEU A 58 -12.70 -28.41 -9.95
C LEU A 58 -12.11 -27.30 -9.07
N VAL A 59 -11.39 -27.65 -8.00
CA VAL A 59 -10.60 -26.70 -7.20
C VAL A 59 -9.59 -25.98 -8.09
N VAL A 60 -8.74 -26.72 -8.80
CA VAL A 60 -7.71 -26.12 -9.65
C VAL A 60 -8.35 -25.22 -10.72
N PHE A 61 -9.36 -25.74 -11.42
CA PHE A 61 -10.08 -25.02 -12.48
C PHE A 61 -10.61 -23.68 -12.02
N THR A 62 -11.31 -23.67 -10.89
CA THR A 62 -11.91 -22.43 -10.42
C THR A 62 -10.88 -21.47 -9.83
N HIS A 63 -9.74 -21.93 -9.28
CA HIS A 63 -8.66 -21.04 -8.82
C HIS A 63 -7.95 -20.29 -9.95
N PHE A 64 -7.94 -20.82 -11.17
CA PHE A 64 -7.52 -20.06 -12.36
C PHE A 64 -8.57 -19.00 -12.76
N LEU A 65 -9.86 -19.27 -12.53
CA LEU A 65 -10.96 -18.33 -12.80
C LEU A 65 -11.16 -17.27 -11.71
N VAL A 66 -10.61 -17.44 -10.51
CA VAL A 66 -10.83 -16.55 -9.37
C VAL A 66 -10.61 -15.08 -9.74
N PRO A 67 -9.48 -14.65 -10.32
CA PRO A 67 -9.31 -13.23 -10.66
C PRO A 67 -10.27 -12.76 -11.76
N TYR A 68 -10.70 -13.64 -12.67
CA TYR A 68 -11.67 -13.30 -13.72
C TYR A 68 -13.01 -12.86 -13.13
N VAL A 69 -13.49 -13.69 -12.20
CA VAL A 69 -14.80 -13.56 -11.57
C VAL A 69 -14.74 -12.47 -10.49
N TYR A 70 -13.66 -12.44 -9.71
CA TYR A 70 -13.46 -11.46 -8.64
C TYR A 70 -13.37 -10.02 -9.15
N ASN A 71 -12.72 -9.81 -10.30
CA ASN A 71 -12.57 -8.48 -10.91
C ASN A 71 -13.79 -8.07 -11.77
N GLY A 72 -14.86 -8.86 -11.79
CA GLY A 72 -16.10 -8.54 -12.51
C GLY A 72 -16.01 -8.65 -14.04
N ALA A 73 -14.90 -9.16 -14.59
CA ALA A 73 -14.67 -9.24 -16.02
C ALA A 73 -15.41 -10.40 -16.71
N ALA A 74 -15.83 -11.42 -15.95
CA ALA A 74 -16.56 -12.58 -16.44
C ALA A 74 -17.98 -12.27 -16.91
N GLY A 75 -18.53 -13.01 -17.88
CA GLY A 75 -19.96 -13.02 -18.17
C GLY A 75 -20.78 -13.87 -17.18
N THR A 76 -22.10 -13.69 -17.14
CA THR A 76 -23.01 -14.40 -16.22
C THR A 76 -22.91 -15.93 -16.31
N ALA A 77 -22.64 -16.47 -17.51
CA ALA A 77 -22.47 -17.91 -17.71
C ALA A 77 -21.21 -18.45 -16.99
N VAL A 78 -20.11 -17.69 -17.03
CA VAL A 78 -18.85 -18.05 -16.38
C VAL A 78 -18.98 -17.90 -14.86
N ASP A 79 -19.65 -16.85 -14.38
CA ASP A 79 -19.97 -16.70 -12.95
C ASP A 79 -20.83 -17.85 -12.45
N SER A 80 -21.88 -18.22 -13.20
CA SER A 80 -22.80 -19.29 -12.81
C SER A 80 -22.05 -20.62 -12.70
N LEU A 81 -21.15 -20.91 -13.64
CA LEU A 81 -20.28 -22.09 -13.59
C LEU A 81 -19.35 -22.05 -12.37
N PHE A 82 -18.71 -20.90 -12.13
CA PHE A 82 -17.82 -20.69 -11.01
C PHE A 82 -18.53 -20.88 -9.66
N TYR A 83 -19.66 -20.21 -9.46
CA TYR A 83 -20.46 -20.32 -8.24
C TYR A 83 -21.07 -21.71 -8.07
N PHE A 84 -21.51 -22.36 -9.14
CA PHE A 84 -21.99 -23.74 -9.07
C PHE A 84 -20.94 -24.66 -8.49
N VAL A 85 -19.68 -24.54 -8.93
CA VAL A 85 -18.57 -25.31 -8.37
C VAL A 85 -18.23 -24.89 -6.93
N TYR A 86 -18.20 -23.58 -6.65
CA TYR A 86 -17.96 -23.05 -5.30
C TYR A 86 -19.01 -23.46 -4.26
N CYS A 87 -20.25 -23.73 -4.69
CA CYS A 87 -21.33 -24.18 -3.80
C CYS A 87 -21.04 -25.52 -3.11
N PHE A 88 -20.23 -26.41 -3.68
CA PHE A 88 -20.08 -27.76 -3.10
C PHE A 88 -18.64 -28.24 -2.95
N HIS A 89 -17.66 -27.74 -3.71
CA HIS A 89 -16.36 -28.42 -3.77
C HIS A 89 -15.64 -28.47 -2.41
N MET A 90 -15.61 -27.37 -1.63
CA MET A 90 -15.02 -27.37 -0.29
C MET A 90 -15.88 -28.10 0.75
N PRO A 91 -17.19 -27.82 0.89
CA PRO A 91 -18.07 -28.60 1.78
C PRO A 91 -17.96 -30.11 1.54
N PHE A 92 -17.89 -30.53 0.28
CA PHE A 92 -17.78 -31.94 -0.08
C PHE A 92 -16.39 -32.51 0.23
N PHE A 93 -15.32 -31.77 -0.03
CA PHE A 93 -13.98 -32.18 0.42
C PHE A 93 -13.89 -32.32 1.94
N VAL A 94 -14.49 -31.40 2.68
CA VAL A 94 -14.57 -31.42 4.15
C VAL A 94 -15.33 -32.67 4.62
N PHE A 95 -16.46 -32.99 3.98
CA PHE A 95 -17.22 -34.22 4.24
C PHE A 95 -16.37 -35.48 4.01
N ILE A 96 -15.67 -35.57 2.87
CA ILE A 96 -14.79 -36.71 2.57
C ILE A 96 -13.66 -36.83 3.61
N SER A 97 -13.10 -35.70 4.05
CA SER A 97 -12.09 -35.67 5.12
C SER A 97 -12.63 -36.20 6.46
N GLY A 98 -13.86 -35.85 6.82
CA GLY A 98 -14.55 -36.41 7.97
C GLY A 98 -14.76 -37.93 7.85
N TYR A 99 -15.18 -38.40 6.69
CA TYR A 99 -15.39 -39.83 6.41
C TYR A 99 -14.12 -40.67 6.58
N PHE A 100 -12.95 -40.13 6.23
CA PHE A 100 -11.65 -40.78 6.44
C PHE A 100 -11.09 -40.62 7.87
N SER A 101 -11.73 -39.85 8.74
CA SER A 101 -11.27 -39.55 10.10
C SER A 101 -11.98 -40.40 11.18
N LYS A 102 -12.63 -41.51 10.80
CA LYS A 102 -13.39 -42.40 11.70
C LYS A 102 -12.56 -43.02 12.83
N ASN A 103 -11.28 -43.29 12.60
CA ASN A 103 -10.35 -43.64 13.68
C ASN A 103 -9.83 -42.35 14.30
N THR A 104 -10.48 -41.92 15.39
CA THR A 104 -10.28 -40.60 15.99
C THR A 104 -8.90 -40.45 16.63
N GLU A 105 -8.37 -41.52 17.25
CA GLU A 105 -7.03 -41.55 17.84
C GLU A 105 -5.96 -41.39 16.75
N LYS A 106 -6.01 -42.22 15.70
CA LYS A 106 -5.09 -42.11 14.56
C LYS A 106 -5.21 -40.76 13.83
N ALA A 107 -6.42 -40.22 13.73
CA ALA A 107 -6.66 -38.91 13.12
C ALA A 107 -5.98 -37.80 13.91
N ARG A 108 -6.08 -37.83 15.25
CA ARG A 108 -5.41 -36.90 16.17
C ARG A 108 -3.89 -37.04 16.11
N ASP A 109 -3.36 -38.25 16.22
CA ASP A 109 -1.91 -38.51 16.24
C ASP A 109 -1.21 -38.07 14.94
N THR A 110 -1.89 -38.24 13.81
CA THR A 110 -1.32 -37.88 12.50
C THR A 110 -1.64 -36.45 12.08
N ALA A 111 -2.49 -35.71 12.82
CA ALA A 111 -2.96 -34.38 12.43
C ALA A 111 -1.81 -33.37 12.28
N PHE A 112 -0.87 -33.38 13.24
CA PHE A 112 0.30 -32.50 13.25
C PHE A 112 1.14 -32.67 11.97
N MET A 113 1.54 -33.91 11.69
CA MET A 113 2.42 -34.21 10.55
C MET A 113 1.75 -34.12 9.19
N ARG A 114 0.46 -34.45 9.12
CA ARG A 114 -0.26 -34.51 7.84
C ARG A 114 -0.98 -33.22 7.48
N SER A 115 -1.07 -32.26 8.39
CA SER A 115 -1.85 -31.04 8.19
C SER A 115 -1.10 -29.78 8.65
N LEU A 116 -0.62 -29.72 9.90
CA LEU A 116 0.04 -28.51 10.42
C LEU A 116 1.43 -28.26 9.82
N VAL A 117 2.26 -29.30 9.70
CA VAL A 117 3.61 -29.15 9.09
C VAL A 117 3.52 -28.69 7.63
N PRO A 118 2.70 -29.32 6.76
CA PRO A 118 2.45 -28.79 5.42
C PRO A 118 1.90 -27.36 5.43
N PHE A 119 0.98 -27.03 6.34
CA PHE A 119 0.45 -25.67 6.47
C PHE A 119 1.57 -24.65 6.70
N VAL A 120 2.40 -24.85 7.72
CA VAL A 120 3.50 -23.92 8.04
C VAL A 120 4.44 -23.76 6.86
N PHE A 121 4.82 -24.87 6.21
CA PHE A 121 5.74 -24.83 5.07
C PHE A 121 5.16 -24.07 3.87
N PHE A 122 3.97 -24.45 3.38
CA PHE A 122 3.38 -23.87 2.19
C PHE A 122 2.85 -22.44 2.44
N ASN A 123 2.34 -22.15 3.64
CA ASN A 123 1.92 -20.80 4.01
C ASN A 123 3.11 -19.84 4.10
N THR A 124 4.22 -20.26 4.72
CA THR A 124 5.44 -19.45 4.79
C THR A 124 6.02 -19.21 3.40
N THR A 125 6.10 -20.25 2.57
CA THR A 125 6.62 -20.12 1.20
C THR A 125 5.78 -19.15 0.38
N MET A 126 4.44 -19.21 0.48
CA MET A 126 3.56 -18.29 -0.22
C MET A 126 3.66 -16.86 0.32
N MET A 127 3.72 -16.67 1.65
CA MET A 127 3.96 -15.36 2.28
C MET A 127 5.25 -14.72 1.75
N LEU A 128 6.34 -15.48 1.65
CA LEU A 128 7.63 -14.98 1.16
C LEU A 128 7.57 -14.57 -0.31
N ILE A 129 6.87 -15.33 -1.16
CA ILE A 129 6.66 -14.97 -2.57
C ILE A 129 5.85 -13.67 -2.68
N LEU A 130 4.77 -13.53 -1.91
CA LEU A 130 3.95 -12.31 -1.92
C LEU A 130 4.70 -11.10 -1.35
N TYR A 131 5.50 -11.29 -0.30
CA TYR A 131 6.35 -10.25 0.27
C TYR A 131 7.40 -9.78 -0.73
N ALA A 132 8.04 -10.71 -1.46
CA ALA A 132 8.95 -10.38 -2.55
C ALA A 132 8.26 -9.63 -3.70
N GLY A 133 6.97 -9.88 -3.92
CA GLY A 133 6.10 -9.14 -4.85
C GLY A 133 5.53 -7.82 -4.31
N GLY A 134 5.95 -7.34 -3.13
CA GLY A 134 5.57 -6.02 -2.58
C GLY A 134 4.51 -6.02 -1.46
N ALA A 135 4.05 -7.18 -0.98
CA ALA A 135 3.08 -7.22 0.12
C ALA A 135 3.70 -6.78 1.47
N ARG A 136 3.06 -5.83 2.18
CA ARG A 136 3.59 -5.22 3.43
C ARG A 136 3.27 -6.00 4.73
N LYS A 137 2.46 -7.07 4.71
CA LYS A 137 2.03 -7.81 5.91
C LYS A 137 2.47 -9.28 5.87
N PHE A 138 3.25 -9.72 6.87
CA PHE A 138 3.70 -11.10 7.05
C PHE A 138 3.03 -11.73 8.28
N SER A 139 2.29 -12.83 8.12
CA SER A 139 1.66 -13.56 9.24
C SER A 139 1.73 -15.07 9.04
N LEU A 140 2.28 -15.77 10.03
CA LEU A 140 2.37 -17.24 10.00
C LEU A 140 1.06 -17.93 10.42
N VAL A 141 0.17 -17.21 11.10
CA VAL A 141 -1.07 -17.73 11.71
C VAL A 141 -2.32 -17.33 10.93
N THR A 142 -2.19 -16.39 10.00
CA THR A 142 -3.24 -16.01 9.06
C THR A 142 -3.02 -16.78 7.76
N PRO A 143 -3.86 -17.78 7.43
CA PRO A 143 -3.67 -18.58 6.22
C PRO A 143 -3.91 -17.74 4.96
N ILE A 144 -2.97 -17.83 4.01
CA ILE A 144 -3.12 -17.29 2.66
C ILE A 144 -3.81 -18.30 1.74
N HIS A 145 -4.71 -17.79 0.90
CA HIS A 145 -5.37 -18.54 -0.17
C HIS A 145 -5.89 -19.90 0.32
N VAL A 146 -5.40 -21.00 -0.24
CA VAL A 146 -5.87 -22.38 0.01
C VAL A 146 -5.37 -22.95 1.34
N ASN A 147 -4.41 -22.32 2.01
CA ASN A 147 -3.78 -22.91 3.20
C ASN A 147 -4.71 -22.99 4.41
N TRP A 148 -5.84 -22.28 4.40
CA TRP A 148 -6.83 -22.33 5.48
C TRP A 148 -7.33 -23.75 5.74
N TYR A 149 -7.47 -24.57 4.69
CA TYR A 149 -8.02 -25.91 4.80
C TYR A 149 -7.11 -26.87 5.57
N LEU A 150 -5.79 -26.73 5.42
CA LEU A 150 -4.83 -27.56 6.17
C LEU A 150 -4.88 -27.24 7.67
N LEU A 151 -5.03 -25.95 8.00
CA LEU A 151 -5.17 -25.49 9.36
C LEU A 151 -6.52 -25.91 9.96
N ALA A 152 -7.61 -25.82 9.18
CA ALA A 152 -8.92 -26.30 9.61
C ALA A 152 -8.95 -27.82 9.80
N LEU A 153 -8.33 -28.57 8.88
CA LEU A 153 -8.22 -30.03 8.98
C LEU A 153 -7.39 -30.46 10.20
N PHE A 154 -6.36 -29.70 10.56
CA PHE A 154 -5.63 -29.90 11.81
C PHE A 154 -6.57 -29.72 13.01
N ALA A 155 -7.27 -28.59 13.10
CA ALA A 155 -8.19 -28.29 14.19
C ALA A 155 -9.28 -29.38 14.33
N TRP A 156 -9.98 -29.71 13.25
CA TRP A 156 -11.04 -30.72 13.27
C TRP A 156 -10.54 -32.09 13.69
N ARG A 157 -9.39 -32.57 13.19
CA ARG A 157 -8.86 -33.90 13.54
C ARG A 157 -8.39 -33.99 14.99
N VAL A 158 -7.79 -32.93 15.52
CA VAL A 158 -7.36 -32.87 16.93
C VAL A 158 -8.58 -32.89 17.85
N LEU A 159 -9.58 -32.06 17.55
CA LEU A 159 -10.77 -31.90 18.37
C LEU A 159 -11.77 -33.06 18.23
N LEU A 160 -11.75 -33.80 17.11
CA LEU A 160 -12.77 -34.82 16.78
C LEU A 160 -13.05 -35.81 17.91
N GLN A 161 -12.01 -36.38 18.54
CA GLN A 161 -12.17 -37.36 19.62
C GLN A 161 -12.92 -36.79 20.84
N ASP A 162 -12.87 -35.48 21.07
CA ASP A 162 -13.60 -34.82 22.15
C ASP A 162 -14.99 -34.35 21.69
N LEU A 163 -15.09 -33.82 20.47
CA LEU A 163 -16.36 -33.37 19.91
C LEU A 163 -17.41 -34.48 19.82
N VAL A 164 -17.02 -35.71 19.44
CA VAL A 164 -17.97 -36.83 19.27
C VAL A 164 -18.54 -37.35 20.59
N LYS A 165 -17.99 -36.94 21.74
CA LYS A 165 -18.54 -37.27 23.08
C LYS A 165 -19.77 -36.43 23.41
N ILE A 166 -19.98 -35.31 22.70
CA ILE A 166 -21.10 -34.40 22.93
C ILE A 166 -22.34 -34.94 22.20
N ARG A 167 -23.39 -35.30 22.96
CA ARG A 167 -24.60 -36.00 22.47
C ARG A 167 -25.29 -35.32 21.28
N PHE A 168 -25.30 -33.99 21.24
CA PHE A 168 -25.98 -33.19 20.21
C PHE A 168 -25.01 -32.40 19.32
N ILE A 169 -23.77 -32.88 19.16
CA ILE A 169 -22.71 -32.10 18.50
C ILE A 169 -23.05 -31.71 17.05
N LEU A 170 -23.70 -32.59 16.29
CA LEU A 170 -24.03 -32.30 14.90
C LEU A 170 -25.02 -31.12 14.77
N PRO A 171 -26.21 -31.13 15.41
CA PRO A 171 -27.10 -29.97 15.38
C PRO A 171 -26.50 -28.73 16.04
N LEU A 172 -25.73 -28.88 17.13
CA LEU A 172 -25.01 -27.75 17.75
C LEU A 172 -24.00 -27.12 16.79
N SER A 173 -23.26 -27.92 16.04
CA SER A 173 -22.31 -27.42 15.04
C SER A 173 -23.00 -26.68 13.91
N LEU A 174 -24.23 -27.08 13.52
CA LEU A 174 -25.00 -26.37 12.50
C LEU A 174 -25.45 -25.01 13.00
N VAL A 175 -25.93 -24.94 14.25
CA VAL A 175 -26.27 -23.67 14.90
C VAL A 175 -25.03 -22.77 14.97
N ALA A 176 -23.89 -23.29 15.42
CA ALA A 176 -22.64 -22.55 15.48
C ALA A 176 -22.17 -22.06 14.09
N ALA A 177 -22.29 -22.89 13.06
CA ALA A 177 -21.93 -22.55 11.68
C ALA A 177 -22.78 -21.43 11.07
N LEU A 178 -24.05 -21.34 11.47
CA LEU A 178 -24.92 -20.25 11.09
C LEU A 178 -24.69 -19.01 11.96
N ALA A 179 -24.45 -19.19 13.27
CA ALA A 179 -24.25 -18.10 14.23
C ALA A 179 -22.92 -17.36 14.03
N ILE A 180 -21.83 -18.06 13.66
CA ILE A 180 -20.50 -17.45 13.52
C ILE A 180 -20.45 -16.33 12.48
N GLY A 181 -21.39 -16.32 11.52
CA GLY A 181 -21.50 -15.25 10.54
C GLY A 181 -21.92 -13.89 11.13
N PHE A 182 -22.54 -13.84 12.30
CA PHE A 182 -22.90 -12.57 12.95
C PHE A 182 -21.72 -11.87 13.64
N SER A 183 -20.59 -12.55 13.79
CA SER A 183 -19.42 -12.01 14.49
C SER A 183 -18.46 -11.35 13.51
N ALA A 184 -18.59 -10.03 13.32
CA ALA A 184 -17.66 -9.25 12.49
C ALA A 184 -16.22 -9.24 13.04
N GLU A 185 -16.07 -9.38 14.36
CA GLU A 185 -14.78 -9.42 15.07
C GLU A 185 -13.94 -10.68 14.78
N VAL A 186 -14.56 -11.76 14.28
CA VAL A 186 -13.83 -12.99 13.96
C VAL A 186 -13.17 -12.82 12.59
N THR A 187 -11.95 -12.31 12.62
CA THR A 187 -11.10 -12.14 11.44
C THR A 187 -10.66 -13.50 10.86
N ASN A 188 -9.97 -13.49 9.71
CA ASN A 188 -9.39 -14.70 9.11
C ASN A 188 -8.22 -15.31 9.92
N TYR A 189 -7.97 -14.84 11.15
CA TYR A 189 -6.98 -15.40 12.04
C TYR A 189 -7.29 -16.88 12.33
N LEU A 190 -6.29 -17.74 12.14
CA LEU A 190 -6.43 -19.20 12.24
C LEU A 190 -7.55 -19.82 11.37
N ALA A 191 -8.07 -19.08 10.37
CA ALA A 191 -9.29 -19.43 9.61
C ALA A 191 -10.51 -19.77 10.47
N LEU A 192 -10.64 -19.14 11.65
CA LEU A 192 -11.63 -19.53 12.66
C LEU A 192 -13.07 -19.56 12.13
N THR A 193 -13.48 -18.59 11.32
CA THR A 193 -14.81 -18.56 10.68
C THR A 193 -15.08 -19.84 9.87
N ARG A 194 -14.12 -20.26 9.03
CA ARG A 194 -14.24 -21.46 8.18
C ARG A 194 -14.15 -22.75 8.97
N VAL A 195 -13.34 -22.78 10.03
CA VAL A 195 -13.27 -23.92 10.96
C VAL A 195 -14.64 -24.20 11.56
N VAL A 196 -15.35 -23.16 12.03
CA VAL A 196 -16.68 -23.31 12.62
C VAL A 196 -17.74 -23.56 11.55
N ALA A 197 -17.74 -22.77 10.47
CA ALA A 197 -18.76 -22.84 9.42
C ALA A 197 -18.82 -24.19 8.69
N PHE A 198 -17.67 -24.84 8.46
CA PHE A 198 -17.62 -26.13 7.76
C PHE A 198 -17.58 -27.35 8.68
N LEU A 199 -17.56 -27.17 10.01
CA LEU A 199 -17.59 -28.28 10.98
C LEU A 199 -18.79 -29.24 10.78
N PRO A 200 -20.03 -28.78 10.47
CA PRO A 200 -21.15 -29.68 10.22
C PRO A 200 -20.88 -30.69 9.09
N PHE A 201 -20.25 -30.25 8.00
CA PHE A 201 -19.91 -31.12 6.88
C PHE A 201 -18.88 -32.18 7.28
N PHE A 202 -17.89 -31.78 8.09
CA PHE A 202 -16.87 -32.71 8.60
C PHE A 202 -17.51 -33.79 9.48
N LEU A 203 -18.41 -33.40 10.38
CA LEU A 203 -19.14 -34.33 11.26
C LEU A 203 -20.11 -35.22 10.48
N LEU A 204 -20.84 -34.69 9.50
CA LEU A 204 -21.68 -35.49 8.59
C LEU A 204 -20.86 -36.58 7.89
N GLY A 205 -19.65 -36.25 7.43
CA GLY A 205 -18.72 -37.22 6.87
C GLY A 205 -18.34 -38.33 7.84
N TYR A 206 -17.99 -37.96 9.08
CA TYR A 206 -17.64 -38.90 10.15
C TYR A 206 -18.77 -39.89 10.46
N TYR A 207 -20.01 -39.40 10.61
CA TYR A 207 -21.19 -40.22 10.94
C TYR A 207 -21.73 -41.03 9.75
N THR A 208 -21.38 -40.68 8.51
CA THR A 208 -21.86 -41.40 7.32
C THR A 208 -21.26 -42.79 7.24
N SER A 209 -22.10 -43.84 7.18
CA SER A 209 -21.65 -45.22 7.01
C SER A 209 -21.46 -45.59 5.52
N PRO A 210 -20.63 -46.60 5.18
CA PRO A 210 -20.53 -47.10 3.80
C PRO A 210 -21.89 -47.53 3.24
N LYS A 211 -22.74 -48.16 4.08
CA LYS A 211 -24.10 -48.59 3.72
C LYS A 211 -25.00 -47.43 3.28
N ALA A 212 -24.82 -46.25 3.89
CA ALA A 212 -25.58 -45.05 3.52
C ALA A 212 -25.17 -44.55 2.12
N ILE A 213 -23.87 -44.59 1.79
CA ILE A 213 -23.38 -44.26 0.44
C ILE A 213 -23.90 -45.27 -0.58
N ASP A 214 -23.86 -46.57 -0.26
CA ASP A 214 -24.40 -47.62 -1.15
C ASP A 214 -25.91 -47.45 -1.35
N ALA A 215 -26.64 -47.09 -0.30
CA ALA A 215 -28.08 -46.81 -0.38
C ALA A 215 -28.41 -45.64 -1.29
N LEU A 216 -27.67 -44.53 -1.17
CA LEU A 216 -27.80 -43.36 -2.04
C LEU A 216 -27.54 -43.73 -3.51
N ARG A 217 -26.52 -44.56 -3.76
CA ARG A 217 -26.11 -44.98 -5.11
C ARG A 217 -27.01 -46.04 -5.76
N ARG A 218 -28.07 -46.50 -5.09
CA ARG A 218 -29.14 -47.29 -5.73
C ARG A 218 -30.00 -46.43 -6.67
N ALA A 219 -29.98 -45.11 -6.51
CA ALA A 219 -30.63 -44.20 -7.45
C ALA A 219 -29.97 -44.31 -8.84
N HIS A 220 -30.78 -44.18 -9.89
CA HIS A 220 -30.30 -44.29 -11.27
C HIS A 220 -29.39 -43.11 -11.63
N VAL A 221 -28.35 -43.32 -12.45
CA VAL A 221 -27.40 -42.24 -12.84
C VAL A 221 -28.12 -41.00 -13.42
N VAL A 222 -29.22 -41.23 -14.15
CA VAL A 222 -30.04 -40.15 -14.74
C VAL A 222 -30.67 -39.27 -13.66
N THR A 223 -31.10 -39.80 -12.51
CA THR A 223 -31.66 -38.96 -11.44
C THR A 223 -30.59 -38.06 -10.83
N GLY A 224 -29.35 -38.55 -10.70
CA GLY A 224 -28.20 -37.74 -10.30
C GLY A 224 -27.89 -36.64 -11.31
N LEU A 225 -27.92 -36.94 -12.61
CA LEU A 225 -27.68 -35.94 -13.68
C LEU A 225 -28.78 -34.87 -13.73
N LEU A 226 -30.05 -35.27 -13.63
CA LEU A 226 -31.18 -34.33 -13.56
C LEU A 226 -31.10 -33.45 -12.31
N GLY A 227 -30.70 -34.03 -11.16
CA GLY A 227 -30.44 -33.28 -9.94
C GLY A 227 -29.33 -32.25 -10.09
N LEU A 228 -28.22 -32.59 -10.75
CA LEU A 228 -27.15 -31.63 -11.07
C LEU A 228 -27.63 -30.53 -12.00
N GLY A 229 -28.43 -30.86 -13.02
CA GLY A 229 -29.03 -29.87 -13.93
C GLY A 229 -29.97 -28.90 -13.21
N LEU A 230 -30.82 -29.42 -12.31
CA LEU A 230 -31.69 -28.59 -11.47
C LEU A 230 -30.87 -27.67 -10.57
N ALA A 231 -29.85 -28.20 -9.87
CA ALA A 231 -28.98 -27.39 -9.01
C ALA A 231 -28.22 -26.32 -9.81
N ALA A 232 -27.74 -26.64 -11.01
CA ALA A 232 -27.12 -25.67 -11.90
C ALA A 232 -28.10 -24.58 -12.34
N GLY A 233 -29.35 -24.94 -12.65
CA GLY A 233 -30.42 -23.99 -12.95
C GLY A 233 -30.74 -23.07 -11.76
N VAL A 234 -30.82 -23.61 -10.55
CA VAL A 234 -31.02 -22.83 -9.31
C VAL A 234 -29.85 -21.89 -9.07
N VAL A 235 -28.61 -22.37 -9.17
CA VAL A 235 -27.43 -21.53 -8.99
C VAL A 235 -27.34 -20.47 -10.08
N HIS A 236 -27.66 -20.80 -11.33
CA HIS A 236 -27.73 -19.82 -12.42
C HIS A 236 -28.78 -18.74 -12.15
N TRP A 237 -29.98 -19.14 -11.71
CA TRP A 237 -31.03 -18.20 -11.30
C TRP A 237 -30.57 -17.32 -10.15
N LEU A 238 -29.97 -17.89 -9.09
CA LEU A 238 -29.43 -17.13 -7.97
C LEU A 238 -28.29 -16.19 -8.40
N THR A 239 -27.43 -16.61 -9.32
CA THR A 239 -26.33 -15.81 -9.85
C THR A 239 -26.85 -14.66 -10.71
N HIS A 240 -27.86 -14.93 -11.55
CA HIS A 240 -28.49 -13.92 -12.41
C HIS A 240 -29.26 -12.87 -11.62
N ASN A 241 -29.78 -13.23 -10.44
CA ASN A 241 -30.45 -12.31 -9.52
C ASN A 241 -29.51 -11.77 -8.42
N ASP A 242 -28.19 -11.88 -8.61
CA ASP A 242 -27.16 -11.35 -7.70
C ASP A 242 -27.29 -11.82 -6.23
N ALA A 243 -27.95 -12.96 -6.00
CA ALA A 243 -28.19 -13.54 -4.67
C ALA A 243 -26.98 -14.33 -4.13
N LEU A 244 -26.00 -14.64 -4.98
CA LEU A 244 -24.77 -15.35 -4.59
C LEU A 244 -23.56 -14.42 -4.64
N SER A 245 -22.70 -14.53 -3.62
CA SER A 245 -21.43 -13.82 -3.55
C SER A 245 -20.30 -14.75 -3.13
N LEU A 246 -19.08 -14.43 -3.56
CA LEU A 246 -17.90 -15.19 -3.17
C LEU A 246 -17.67 -15.17 -1.64
N SER A 247 -17.91 -14.04 -0.97
CA SER A 247 -17.75 -13.92 0.49
C SER A 247 -18.66 -14.89 1.26
N MET A 248 -19.88 -15.07 0.79
CA MET A 248 -20.82 -16.06 1.33
C MET A 248 -20.27 -17.49 1.20
N LEU A 249 -19.73 -17.85 0.03
CA LEU A 249 -19.18 -19.19 -0.24
C LEU A 249 -17.85 -19.42 0.51
N LEU A 250 -17.15 -18.35 0.87
CA LEU A 250 -15.95 -18.36 1.72
C LEU A 250 -16.26 -18.31 3.23
N ALA A 251 -17.55 -18.29 3.61
CA ALA A 251 -18.03 -18.21 4.98
C ALA A 251 -17.55 -16.96 5.76
N ASP A 252 -17.45 -15.82 5.07
CA ASP A 252 -17.15 -14.53 5.69
C ASP A 252 -18.34 -14.01 6.55
N PRO A 253 -18.15 -13.03 7.44
CA PRO A 253 -19.24 -12.44 8.23
C PRO A 253 -20.40 -11.90 7.37
N TYR A 254 -21.62 -11.96 7.90
CA TYR A 254 -22.83 -11.48 7.24
C TYR A 254 -22.83 -9.96 7.14
N GLN A 255 -23.11 -9.45 5.95
CA GLN A 255 -23.33 -8.02 5.71
C GLN A 255 -24.80 -7.62 5.96
N SER A 256 -25.71 -8.60 6.02
CA SER A 256 -27.13 -8.40 6.27
C SER A 256 -27.79 -9.68 6.79
N THR A 257 -29.00 -9.57 7.33
CA THR A 257 -29.79 -10.73 7.79
C THR A 257 -30.13 -11.70 6.67
N ALA A 258 -30.20 -11.24 5.41
CA ALA A 258 -30.36 -12.12 4.24
C ALA A 258 -29.21 -13.13 4.11
N GLY A 259 -27.99 -12.75 4.51
CA GLY A 259 -26.81 -13.62 4.48
C GLY A 259 -26.97 -14.89 5.32
N PHE A 260 -27.69 -14.80 6.44
CA PHE A 260 -27.99 -15.95 7.29
C PHE A 260 -28.84 -16.99 6.56
N TYR A 261 -29.95 -16.57 5.95
CA TYR A 261 -30.84 -17.46 5.20
C TYR A 261 -30.12 -18.06 4.00
N MET A 262 -29.36 -17.23 3.28
CA MET A 262 -28.59 -17.67 2.13
C MET A 262 -27.51 -18.68 2.50
N ARG A 263 -26.84 -18.56 3.66
CA ARG A 263 -25.91 -19.60 4.13
C ARG A 263 -26.61 -20.95 4.36
N GLY A 264 -27.83 -20.93 4.87
CA GLY A 264 -28.68 -22.12 4.96
C GLY A 264 -28.99 -22.74 3.59
N VAL A 265 -29.37 -21.92 2.61
CA VAL A 265 -29.59 -22.35 1.21
C VAL A 265 -28.32 -22.95 0.61
N PHE A 266 -27.17 -22.30 0.79
CA PHE A 266 -25.87 -22.81 0.36
C PHE A 266 -25.55 -24.18 0.98
N PHE A 267 -25.79 -24.36 2.27
CA PHE A 267 -25.55 -25.66 2.91
C PHE A 267 -26.45 -26.76 2.34
N ALA A 268 -27.72 -26.45 2.09
CA ALA A 268 -28.66 -27.38 1.47
C ALA A 268 -28.23 -27.75 0.03
N LEU A 269 -27.86 -26.75 -0.77
CA LEU A 269 -27.35 -26.95 -2.14
C LEU A 269 -26.06 -27.78 -2.13
N ALA A 270 -25.12 -27.48 -1.22
CA ALA A 270 -23.88 -28.22 -1.09
C ALA A 270 -24.12 -29.71 -0.82
N LEU A 271 -25.03 -30.05 0.11
CA LEU A 271 -25.38 -31.43 0.43
C LEU A 271 -26.09 -32.12 -0.74
N PHE A 272 -27.03 -31.43 -1.38
CA PHE A 272 -27.79 -31.95 -2.52
C PHE A 272 -26.88 -32.26 -3.71
N ILE A 273 -26.00 -31.33 -4.07
CA ILE A 273 -25.04 -31.51 -5.17
C ILE A 273 -24.05 -32.63 -4.83
N SER A 274 -23.54 -32.69 -3.60
CA SER A 274 -22.64 -33.76 -3.14
C SER A 274 -23.28 -35.14 -3.27
N ALA A 275 -24.57 -35.26 -2.90
CA ALA A 275 -25.33 -36.50 -3.05
C ALA A 275 -25.49 -36.90 -4.52
N CYS A 276 -25.81 -35.95 -5.41
CA CYS A 276 -25.90 -36.20 -6.84
C CYS A 276 -24.56 -36.64 -7.44
N ILE A 277 -23.44 -36.03 -7.03
CA ILE A 277 -22.10 -36.43 -7.49
C ILE A 277 -21.78 -37.87 -7.06
N PHE A 278 -22.17 -38.30 -5.85
CA PHE A 278 -22.00 -39.70 -5.44
C PHE A 278 -22.77 -40.69 -6.32
N ILE A 279 -23.99 -40.33 -6.73
CA ILE A 279 -24.83 -41.14 -7.63
C ILE A 279 -24.16 -41.26 -9.01
N VAL A 280 -23.69 -40.13 -9.56
CA VAL A 280 -23.14 -40.08 -10.93
C VAL A 280 -21.73 -40.64 -11.03
N THR A 281 -20.93 -40.57 -9.95
CA THR A 281 -19.53 -41.00 -10.01
C THR A 281 -19.41 -42.54 -10.11
N PRO A 282 -18.70 -43.07 -11.12
CA PRO A 282 -18.49 -44.50 -11.26
C PRO A 282 -17.63 -45.07 -10.11
N ALA A 283 -17.98 -46.28 -9.66
CA ALA A 283 -17.19 -47.01 -8.66
C ALA A 283 -16.00 -47.78 -9.26
N LYS A 284 -15.91 -47.87 -10.60
CA LYS A 284 -14.80 -48.52 -11.30
C LYS A 284 -13.60 -47.58 -11.38
N ARG A 285 -12.39 -48.13 -11.42
CA ARG A 285 -11.15 -47.35 -11.57
C ARG A 285 -11.15 -46.61 -12.91
N ILE A 286 -10.94 -45.29 -12.86
CA ILE A 286 -10.77 -44.42 -14.03
C ILE A 286 -9.32 -43.93 -14.00
N PRO A 287 -8.44 -44.37 -14.93
CA PRO A 287 -6.99 -44.23 -14.79
C PRO A 287 -6.49 -42.83 -14.42
N VAL A 288 -7.02 -41.77 -15.05
CA VAL A 288 -6.60 -40.38 -14.77
C VAL A 288 -7.24 -39.86 -13.48
N LEU A 289 -8.56 -40.01 -13.35
CA LEU A 289 -9.34 -39.45 -12.24
C LEU A 289 -9.02 -40.11 -10.90
N THR A 290 -8.87 -41.44 -10.87
CA THR A 290 -8.48 -42.18 -9.67
C THR A 290 -7.09 -41.72 -9.20
N VAL A 291 -6.13 -41.54 -10.12
CA VAL A 291 -4.78 -41.10 -9.78
C VAL A 291 -4.76 -39.67 -9.22
N TRP A 292 -5.55 -38.75 -9.78
CA TRP A 292 -5.73 -37.42 -9.19
C TRP A 292 -6.32 -37.51 -7.77
N GLY A 293 -7.31 -38.38 -7.58
CA GLY A 293 -7.92 -38.70 -6.29
C GLY A 293 -6.96 -39.25 -5.23
N GLU A 294 -6.02 -40.08 -5.68
CA GLU A 294 -4.96 -40.66 -4.85
C GLU A 294 -3.96 -39.59 -4.36
N ASN A 295 -3.72 -38.55 -5.17
CA ASN A 295 -2.70 -37.51 -4.96
C ASN A 295 -3.26 -36.12 -4.62
N THR A 296 -4.54 -36.05 -4.20
CA THR A 296 -5.26 -34.79 -3.96
C THR A 296 -4.54 -33.77 -3.09
N LEU A 297 -3.94 -34.17 -1.96
CA LEU A 297 -3.25 -33.25 -1.04
C LEU A 297 -2.11 -32.48 -1.74
N LEU A 298 -1.37 -33.16 -2.61
CA LEU A 298 -0.21 -32.56 -3.26
C LEU A 298 -0.62 -31.59 -4.37
N ILE A 299 -1.62 -31.97 -5.17
CA ILE A 299 -2.23 -31.08 -6.16
C ILE A 299 -2.83 -29.84 -5.46
N TYR A 300 -3.49 -30.04 -4.31
CA TYR A 300 -4.10 -28.97 -3.53
C TYR A 300 -3.10 -27.91 -3.06
N VAL A 301 -1.95 -28.31 -2.53
CA VAL A 301 -0.98 -27.33 -2.01
C VAL A 301 -0.13 -26.70 -3.11
N LEU A 302 0.14 -27.41 -4.22
CA LEU A 302 1.04 -26.94 -5.26
C LEU A 302 0.37 -26.19 -6.42
N HIS A 303 -0.93 -26.35 -6.65
CA HIS A 303 -1.57 -25.70 -7.83
C HIS A 303 -1.53 -24.17 -7.75
N ARG A 304 -1.49 -23.56 -6.56
CA ARG A 304 -1.46 -22.09 -6.43
C ARG A 304 -0.19 -21.46 -7.01
N TYR A 305 0.92 -22.18 -7.02
CA TYR A 305 2.14 -21.73 -7.69
C TYR A 305 1.96 -21.69 -9.21
N ALA A 306 1.23 -22.67 -9.78
CA ALA A 306 0.89 -22.68 -11.19
C ALA A 306 -0.09 -21.57 -11.57
N THR A 307 -1.10 -21.29 -10.73
CA THR A 307 -2.02 -20.16 -10.96
C THR A 307 -1.30 -18.83 -10.88
N LEU A 308 -0.36 -18.66 -9.94
CA LEU A 308 0.44 -17.44 -9.83
C LEU A 308 1.29 -17.23 -11.10
N ALA A 309 1.98 -18.27 -11.58
CA ALA A 309 2.73 -18.20 -12.82
C ALA A 309 1.84 -17.85 -14.03
N PHE A 310 0.64 -18.43 -14.11
CA PHE A 310 -0.30 -18.13 -15.20
C PHE A 310 -0.71 -16.65 -15.24
N HIS A 311 -0.97 -16.03 -14.08
CA HIS A 311 -1.28 -14.59 -14.01
C HIS A 311 -0.11 -13.71 -14.44
N VAL A 312 1.14 -14.21 -14.34
CA VAL A 312 2.31 -13.51 -14.90
C VAL A 312 2.25 -13.44 -16.43
N PHE A 313 1.79 -14.51 -17.09
CA PHE A 313 1.80 -14.61 -18.55
C PHE A 313 0.51 -14.11 -19.23
N VAL A 314 -0.60 -13.98 -18.49
CA VAL A 314 -1.90 -13.54 -19.02
C VAL A 314 -2.45 -12.36 -18.18
N PRO A 315 -2.12 -11.10 -18.55
CA PRO A 315 -2.52 -9.92 -17.80
C PRO A 315 -4.04 -9.74 -17.77
N GLU A 316 -4.56 -9.21 -16.66
CA GLU A 316 -6.01 -9.00 -16.41
C GLU A 316 -6.72 -8.22 -17.52
N SER A 317 -6.02 -7.28 -18.16
CA SER A 317 -6.55 -6.46 -19.26
C SER A 317 -6.96 -7.25 -20.51
N GLN A 318 -6.56 -8.52 -20.62
CA GLN A 318 -6.82 -9.34 -21.80
C GLN A 318 -7.97 -10.34 -21.61
N TRP A 319 -8.56 -10.46 -20.41
CA TRP A 319 -9.47 -11.56 -20.11
C TRP A 319 -10.83 -11.39 -20.80
N ARG A 320 -11.35 -12.48 -21.38
CA ARG A 320 -12.64 -12.58 -22.09
C ARG A 320 -13.27 -13.95 -21.83
N ASP A 321 -14.56 -14.13 -22.11
CA ASP A 321 -15.27 -15.37 -21.75
C ASP A 321 -14.70 -16.63 -22.44
N TRP A 322 -14.08 -16.48 -23.61
CA TRP A 322 -13.41 -17.59 -24.28
C TRP A 322 -12.15 -18.09 -23.55
N TYR A 323 -11.59 -17.32 -22.61
CA TYR A 323 -10.44 -17.72 -21.78
C TYR A 323 -10.74 -18.92 -20.87
N VAL A 324 -12.02 -19.27 -20.68
CA VAL A 324 -12.42 -20.51 -20.00
C VAL A 324 -11.77 -21.74 -20.65
N LEU A 325 -11.53 -21.73 -21.97
CA LEU A 325 -10.86 -22.82 -22.69
C LEU A 325 -9.36 -22.93 -22.34
N PRO A 326 -8.53 -21.88 -22.48
CA PRO A 326 -7.16 -21.87 -21.94
C PRO A 326 -7.09 -22.24 -20.47
N VAL A 327 -7.97 -21.71 -19.63
CA VAL A 327 -8.03 -22.02 -18.20
C VAL A 327 -8.31 -23.51 -17.97
N LEU A 328 -9.24 -24.10 -18.73
CA LEU A 328 -9.52 -25.53 -18.68
C LEU A 328 -8.28 -26.36 -19.04
N VAL A 329 -7.57 -25.99 -20.12
CA VAL A 329 -6.34 -26.66 -20.55
C VAL A 329 -5.27 -26.56 -19.47
N CYS A 330 -4.99 -25.36 -18.96
CA CYS A 330 -4.02 -25.13 -17.88
C CYS A 330 -4.37 -25.93 -16.61
N SER A 331 -5.67 -26.07 -16.32
CA SER A 331 -6.15 -26.84 -15.18
C SER A 331 -5.90 -28.34 -15.34
N VAL A 332 -6.21 -28.89 -16.52
CA VAL A 332 -5.91 -30.30 -16.86
C VAL A 332 -4.41 -30.57 -16.82
N VAL A 333 -3.60 -29.68 -17.39
CA VAL A 333 -2.14 -29.81 -17.38
C VAL A 333 -1.63 -29.77 -15.94
N THR A 334 -2.07 -28.81 -15.14
CA THR A 334 -1.65 -28.64 -13.75
C THR A 334 -2.00 -29.87 -12.91
N THR A 335 -3.24 -30.38 -12.98
CA THR A 335 -3.63 -31.59 -12.25
C THR A 335 -2.92 -32.84 -12.74
N TRP A 336 -2.68 -32.95 -14.05
CA TRP A 336 -1.96 -34.09 -14.63
C TRP A 336 -0.50 -34.14 -14.23
N VAL A 337 0.21 -33.00 -14.28
CA VAL A 337 1.62 -32.89 -13.87
C VAL A 337 1.75 -33.17 -12.39
N LEU A 338 1.00 -32.47 -11.54
CA LEU A 338 1.09 -32.60 -10.08
C LEU A 338 0.53 -33.94 -9.57
N GLY A 339 -0.35 -34.59 -10.33
CA GLY A 339 -0.89 -35.91 -10.03
C GLY A 339 0.04 -37.08 -10.34
N ARG A 340 1.26 -36.84 -10.88
CA ARG A 340 2.21 -37.92 -11.19
C ARG A 340 2.76 -38.57 -9.91
N PRO A 341 2.96 -39.91 -9.90
CA PRO A 341 3.51 -40.62 -8.72
C PRO A 341 4.89 -40.13 -8.27
N ALA A 342 5.70 -39.55 -9.16
CA ALA A 342 7.01 -39.01 -8.84
C ALA A 342 6.95 -37.91 -7.76
N TRP A 343 6.00 -36.98 -7.89
CA TRP A 343 5.79 -35.91 -6.91
C TRP A 343 5.37 -36.45 -5.55
N MET A 344 4.52 -37.48 -5.52
CA MET A 344 4.11 -38.12 -4.27
C MET A 344 5.25 -38.88 -3.60
N ARG A 345 6.13 -39.52 -4.37
CA ARG A 345 7.35 -40.16 -3.84
C ARG A 345 8.28 -39.13 -3.24
N PHE A 346 8.47 -37.98 -3.90
CA PHE A 346 9.25 -36.86 -3.38
C PHE A 346 8.63 -36.30 -2.09
N TYR A 347 7.34 -36.00 -2.09
CA TYR A 347 6.62 -35.50 -0.91
C TYR A 347 6.71 -36.47 0.27
N ASN A 348 6.50 -37.76 0.04
CA ASN A 348 6.62 -38.78 1.08
C ASN A 348 8.07 -38.91 1.58
N ALA A 349 9.07 -38.85 0.70
CA ALA A 349 10.47 -38.88 1.10
C ALA A 349 10.83 -37.65 1.95
N ALA A 350 10.40 -36.46 1.54
CA ALA A 350 10.60 -35.21 2.27
C ALA A 350 9.91 -35.24 3.65
N THR A 351 8.64 -35.63 3.71
CA THR A 351 7.89 -35.73 4.98
C THR A 351 8.42 -36.82 5.91
N GLN A 352 8.89 -37.96 5.38
CA GLN A 352 9.57 -38.98 6.18
C GLN A 352 10.95 -38.54 6.64
N TRP A 353 11.68 -37.77 5.83
CA TRP A 353 12.94 -37.16 6.23
C TRP A 353 12.70 -36.13 7.36
N LEU A 354 11.75 -35.21 7.19
CA LEU A 354 11.30 -34.26 8.21
C LEU A 354 10.86 -34.98 9.49
N SER A 355 10.03 -36.03 9.37
CA SER A 355 9.60 -36.81 10.53
C SER A 355 10.77 -37.41 11.29
N ARG A 356 11.75 -38.00 10.57
CA ARG A 356 12.92 -38.64 11.20
C ARG A 356 13.87 -37.65 11.86
N HIS A 357 13.92 -36.40 11.38
CA HIS A 357 14.89 -35.41 11.83
C HIS A 357 14.29 -34.30 12.73
N CYS A 358 12.96 -34.10 12.71
CA CYS A 358 12.29 -33.00 13.41
C CYS A 358 11.32 -33.45 14.51
N LEU A 359 10.81 -34.69 14.51
CA LEU A 359 9.85 -35.16 15.51
C LEU A 359 10.22 -36.53 16.04
N VAL A 360 10.45 -36.63 17.35
CA VAL A 360 10.66 -37.92 18.00
C VAL A 360 9.31 -38.58 18.27
N GLY A 361 9.21 -39.87 17.92
CA GLY A 361 8.29 -40.79 18.58
C GLY A 361 7.98 -42.00 17.73
N GLN A 362 8.82 -43.04 17.77
CA GLN A 362 8.43 -44.46 17.64
C GLN A 362 9.44 -45.47 18.21
N THR A 363 10.53 -45.08 18.86
CA THR A 363 11.36 -46.01 19.64
C THR A 363 11.66 -45.42 21.01
N GLU A 364 11.35 -46.14 22.10
CA GLU A 364 11.59 -45.71 23.48
C GLU A 364 13.07 -45.45 23.76
N PRO A 365 13.46 -44.27 24.30
CA PRO A 365 14.79 -44.11 24.88
C PRO A 365 14.74 -43.53 26.31
N SER A 366 15.69 -43.98 27.13
CA SER A 366 15.84 -43.67 28.56
C SER A 366 16.00 -42.17 28.90
N ALA A 367 15.71 -41.85 30.17
CA ALA A 367 15.56 -40.50 30.73
C ALA A 367 16.77 -39.55 30.57
N ALA A 368 17.96 -40.05 30.28
CA ALA A 368 19.18 -39.25 30.20
C ALA A 368 19.28 -38.35 28.94
N VAL A 369 18.46 -38.59 27.89
CA VAL A 369 18.58 -37.84 26.62
C VAL A 369 17.52 -36.74 26.43
N ARG A 370 16.79 -36.40 27.50
CA ARG A 370 15.72 -35.38 27.48
C ARG A 370 16.22 -33.93 27.31
N ARG A 371 17.46 -33.59 27.70
CA ARG A 371 17.90 -32.17 27.76
C ARG A 371 18.60 -31.62 26.50
N GLY A 372 19.03 -32.45 25.55
CA GLY A 372 19.75 -31.99 24.35
C GLY A 372 18.92 -31.87 23.07
N ARG A 373 17.66 -32.33 23.05
CA ARG A 373 16.96 -32.66 21.80
C ARG A 373 15.86 -31.69 21.36
N GLY A 374 15.34 -30.83 22.25
CA GLY A 374 14.43 -29.72 21.89
C GLY A 374 15.12 -28.58 21.13
N VAL A 375 16.42 -28.39 21.37
CA VAL A 375 17.27 -27.39 20.71
C VAL A 375 17.53 -27.75 19.23
N MET A 376 17.44 -29.03 18.86
CA MET A 376 17.75 -29.48 17.50
C MET A 376 16.57 -29.32 16.52
N GLY A 377 15.33 -29.47 16.96
CA GLY A 377 14.14 -29.21 16.13
C GLY A 377 13.96 -27.73 15.78
N ILE A 378 14.27 -26.83 16.72
CA ILE A 378 14.30 -25.38 16.50
C ILE A 378 15.44 -25.02 15.54
N ARG A 379 16.63 -25.61 15.70
CA ARG A 379 17.77 -25.41 14.78
C ARG A 379 17.46 -25.86 13.36
N THR A 380 16.75 -26.97 13.15
CA THR A 380 16.38 -27.44 11.80
C THR A 380 15.31 -26.55 11.15
N LEU A 381 14.37 -26.01 11.93
CA LEU A 381 13.40 -25.02 11.44
C LEU A 381 14.10 -23.70 11.06
N VAL A 382 15.09 -23.27 11.85
CA VAL A 382 15.95 -22.12 11.54
C VAL A 382 16.81 -22.38 10.30
N VAL A 383 17.35 -23.59 10.11
CA VAL A 383 18.15 -23.96 8.92
C VAL A 383 17.28 -24.05 7.68
N LEU A 384 16.07 -24.62 7.74
CA LEU A 384 15.12 -24.62 6.62
C LEU A 384 14.68 -23.19 6.26
N THR A 385 14.43 -22.35 7.26
CA THR A 385 14.15 -20.93 7.06
C THR A 385 15.35 -20.21 6.46
N ALA A 386 16.57 -20.49 6.92
CA ALA A 386 17.82 -19.90 6.41
C ALA A 386 18.17 -20.39 5.00
N VAL A 387 17.83 -21.62 4.62
CA VAL A 387 17.98 -22.14 3.24
C VAL A 387 16.95 -21.46 2.32
N VAL A 388 15.71 -21.27 2.77
CA VAL A 388 14.68 -20.54 2.01
C VAL A 388 15.02 -19.05 1.88
N VAL A 389 15.55 -18.43 2.94
CA VAL A 389 16.10 -17.06 2.93
C VAL A 389 17.40 -16.99 2.11
N GLY A 390 18.20 -18.05 2.06
CA GLY A 390 19.43 -18.13 1.25
C GLY A 390 19.16 -18.32 -0.24
N LEU A 391 17.99 -18.85 -0.61
CA LEU A 391 17.51 -18.93 -2.01
C LEU A 391 16.83 -17.63 -2.48
N PHE A 392 16.59 -16.66 -1.57
CA PHE A 392 16.00 -15.34 -1.83
C PHE A 392 16.71 -14.52 -2.94
N PRO A 393 18.05 -14.52 -3.07
CA PRO A 393 18.73 -13.77 -4.15
C PRO A 393 18.51 -14.39 -5.54
N LEU A 394 18.28 -15.70 -5.63
CA LEU A 394 18.11 -16.42 -6.90
C LEU A 394 16.71 -16.20 -7.52
N VAL A 395 15.70 -15.92 -6.69
CA VAL A 395 14.33 -15.58 -7.16
C VAL A 395 14.20 -14.11 -7.54
N ARG A 396 15.08 -13.25 -7.03
CA ARG A 396 15.11 -11.81 -7.30
C ARG A 396 15.50 -11.46 -8.75
N ALA A 397 16.09 -12.39 -9.49
CA ALA A 397 16.73 -12.09 -10.77
C ALA A 397 15.76 -12.02 -11.97
N GLU A 398 14.57 -12.66 -11.95
CA GLU A 398 13.72 -12.76 -13.16
C GLU A 398 12.20 -12.85 -12.89
N TRP A 399 11.64 -12.02 -12.00
CA TRP A 399 10.17 -11.93 -11.83
C TRP A 399 9.61 -10.59 -12.34
N PRO A 400 9.06 -10.52 -13.57
CA PRO A 400 8.55 -9.30 -14.15
C PRO A 400 7.05 -9.17 -13.82
N PHE A 401 6.73 -8.60 -12.67
CA PHE A 401 5.41 -8.01 -12.45
C PHE A 401 5.60 -6.64 -11.80
N SER A 402 6.03 -5.67 -12.61
CA SER A 402 5.81 -4.28 -12.29
C SER A 402 4.35 -3.95 -12.60
N VAL A 403 3.51 -3.94 -11.58
CA VAL A 403 2.35 -3.04 -11.62
C VAL A 403 2.96 -1.65 -11.74
N SER A 404 2.58 -0.92 -12.78
CA SER A 404 3.06 0.42 -13.09
C SER A 404 2.90 1.34 -11.89
N GLN A 405 3.98 1.52 -11.15
CA GLN A 405 4.29 2.72 -10.40
C GLN A 405 5.53 3.29 -11.10
N PRO A 406 5.54 4.55 -11.58
CA PRO A 406 6.77 5.27 -11.76
C PRO A 406 7.29 5.64 -10.36
N VAL A 407 7.64 4.64 -9.56
CA VAL A 407 8.67 4.83 -8.56
C VAL A 407 9.94 4.56 -9.35
N SER A 408 10.60 5.62 -9.80
CA SER A 408 12.05 5.57 -9.93
C SER A 408 12.57 5.23 -8.54
N SER A 409 12.72 3.94 -8.26
CA SER A 409 13.60 3.48 -7.20
C SER A 409 14.98 4.00 -7.55
N ASP A 410 15.59 4.68 -6.58
CA ASP A 410 17.01 5.05 -6.52
C ASP A 410 17.42 6.47 -6.95
N ASP A 411 16.50 7.36 -7.32
CA ASP A 411 16.85 8.80 -7.40
C ASP A 411 16.23 9.61 -6.24
N PRO A 412 16.99 9.81 -5.14
CA PRO A 412 16.60 10.70 -4.06
C PRO A 412 16.59 12.17 -4.49
N ILE A 413 17.05 12.51 -5.70
CA ILE A 413 16.95 13.86 -6.23
C ILE A 413 15.53 14.09 -6.70
N HIS A 414 14.79 14.91 -5.95
CA HIS A 414 13.46 15.30 -6.35
C HIS A 414 13.52 16.36 -7.46
N PRO A 415 12.67 16.26 -8.50
CA PRO A 415 12.64 17.26 -9.55
C PRO A 415 12.22 18.61 -8.95
N VAL A 416 12.83 19.69 -9.44
CA VAL A 416 12.52 21.05 -8.97
C VAL A 416 11.40 21.63 -9.82
N ILE A 417 10.39 22.23 -9.18
CA ILE A 417 9.35 22.99 -9.87
C ILE A 417 9.96 24.23 -10.57
N SER A 418 9.52 24.55 -11.78
CA SER A 418 10.08 25.69 -12.53
C SER A 418 9.68 27.02 -11.90
N ALA A 419 10.62 27.96 -11.85
CA ALA A 419 10.38 29.32 -11.33
C ALA A 419 9.18 30.00 -12.00
N SER A 420 9.00 29.84 -13.31
CA SER A 420 7.86 30.39 -14.06
C SER A 420 6.50 29.79 -13.67
N LEU A 421 6.46 28.52 -13.22
CA LEU A 421 5.22 27.91 -12.76
C LEU A 421 4.92 28.35 -11.33
N MET A 422 5.96 28.46 -10.49
CA MET A 422 5.85 28.99 -9.14
C MET A 422 5.36 30.43 -9.15
N GLU A 423 5.95 31.30 -9.98
CA GLU A 423 5.51 32.69 -10.16
C GLU A 423 4.05 32.78 -10.58
N LYS A 424 3.58 31.91 -11.49
CA LYS A 424 2.16 31.84 -11.88
C LYS A 424 1.23 31.42 -10.73
N ILE A 425 1.67 30.51 -9.88
CA ILE A 425 0.93 30.08 -8.69
C ILE A 425 0.88 31.22 -7.68
N ASP A 426 2.01 31.87 -7.43
CA ASP A 426 2.16 32.91 -6.40
C ASP A 426 1.53 34.25 -6.82
N SER A 427 1.47 34.55 -8.13
CA SER A 427 0.81 35.75 -8.68
C SER A 427 -0.70 35.58 -8.93
N GLU A 428 -1.29 34.47 -8.45
CA GLU A 428 -2.70 34.12 -8.66
C GLU A 428 -3.15 34.08 -10.14
N ALA A 429 -2.21 33.88 -11.06
CA ALA A 429 -2.51 33.72 -12.48
C ALA A 429 -3.22 32.38 -12.78
N LEU A 430 -3.18 31.44 -11.83
CA LEU A 430 -3.90 30.17 -11.87
C LEU A 430 -5.06 30.17 -10.88
N VAL A 431 -6.15 29.50 -11.25
CA VAL A 431 -7.30 29.30 -10.34
C VAL A 431 -6.98 28.17 -9.37
N ALA A 432 -7.02 28.46 -8.08
CA ALA A 432 -6.73 27.52 -7.00
C ALA A 432 -8.02 26.94 -6.42
N ILE A 433 -8.22 25.62 -6.61
CA ILE A 433 -9.38 24.89 -6.07
C ILE A 433 -8.90 23.98 -4.95
N SER A 434 -9.27 24.28 -3.71
CA SER A 434 -8.91 23.51 -2.53
C SER A 434 -9.96 22.46 -2.19
N PHE A 435 -9.50 21.32 -1.69
CA PHE A 435 -10.32 20.22 -1.22
C PHE A 435 -9.80 19.74 0.13
N VAL A 436 -10.72 19.69 1.08
CA VAL A 436 -10.52 19.10 2.41
C VAL A 436 -11.44 17.90 2.56
N GLY A 437 -11.03 16.95 3.40
CA GLY A 437 -11.79 15.73 3.62
C GLY A 437 -12.93 15.92 4.62
N ASP A 438 -13.05 14.97 5.53
CA ASP A 438 -14.23 14.84 6.38
C ASP A 438 -14.35 15.96 7.41
N LEU A 439 -15.53 16.58 7.42
CA LEU A 439 -16.01 17.52 8.41
C LEU A 439 -17.00 16.79 9.32
N ILE A 440 -16.46 15.95 10.21
CA ILE A 440 -17.21 15.07 11.10
C ILE A 440 -17.03 15.52 12.56
N LEU A 441 -18.15 15.71 13.28
CA LEU A 441 -18.14 16.03 14.71
C LEU A 441 -18.62 14.84 15.53
N LEU A 442 -17.80 14.43 16.48
CA LEU A 442 -18.17 13.48 17.52
C LEU A 442 -18.51 14.20 18.83
N GLU A 443 -18.91 13.43 19.84
CA GLU A 443 -19.36 13.96 21.14
C GLU A 443 -18.36 14.93 21.78
N ASP A 444 -17.06 14.61 21.78
CA ASP A 444 -16.04 15.42 22.44
C ASP A 444 -15.99 16.85 21.86
N GLN A 445 -16.08 16.96 20.54
CA GLN A 445 -16.03 18.25 19.83
C GLN A 445 -17.30 19.06 20.08
N ILE A 446 -18.47 18.41 20.12
CA ILE A 446 -19.75 19.09 20.43
C ILE A 446 -19.75 19.60 21.87
N LYS A 447 -19.30 18.78 22.82
CA LYS A 447 -19.20 19.19 24.23
C LYS A 447 -18.23 20.34 24.43
N HIS A 448 -17.10 20.31 23.73
CA HIS A 448 -16.08 21.36 23.83
C HIS A 448 -16.57 22.71 23.28
N ALA A 449 -17.33 22.69 22.19
CA ALA A 449 -17.85 23.91 21.55
C ALA A 449 -18.93 24.63 22.38
N PHE A 450 -19.55 23.97 23.36
CA PHE A 450 -20.66 24.55 24.12
C PHE A 450 -20.19 25.61 25.14
N ASP A 451 -20.65 26.86 25.00
CA ASP A 451 -20.46 27.91 26.02
C ASP A 451 -21.66 27.92 26.99
N PRO A 452 -21.47 27.54 28.28
CA PRO A 452 -22.54 27.51 29.26
C PRO A 452 -23.12 28.89 29.61
N ARG A 453 -22.41 29.99 29.31
CA ARG A 453 -22.85 31.36 29.60
C ARG A 453 -23.87 31.85 28.58
N THR A 454 -23.62 31.58 27.30
CA THR A 454 -24.52 31.95 26.20
C THR A 454 -25.56 30.88 25.92
N LYS A 455 -25.30 29.63 26.37
CA LYS A 455 -26.06 28.42 26.02
C LYS A 455 -26.06 28.15 24.51
N ASP A 456 -24.94 28.47 23.86
CA ASP A 456 -24.74 28.32 22.42
C ASP A 456 -23.43 27.58 22.13
N TYR A 457 -23.19 27.23 20.87
CA TYR A 457 -22.02 26.48 20.43
C TYR A 457 -21.11 27.30 19.52
N ASP A 458 -19.83 27.42 19.87
CA ASP A 458 -18.79 28.06 19.07
C ASP A 458 -17.80 27.01 18.52
N PHE A 459 -17.84 26.82 17.20
CA PHE A 459 -16.93 25.92 16.48
C PHE A 459 -15.81 26.66 15.74
N SER A 460 -15.76 27.99 15.78
CA SER A 460 -14.72 28.78 15.10
C SER A 460 -13.29 28.41 15.50
N PRO A 461 -12.97 28.07 16.77
CA PRO A 461 -11.62 27.67 17.18
C PRO A 461 -11.07 26.42 16.47
N ILE A 462 -11.92 25.57 15.89
CA ILE A 462 -11.45 24.40 15.12
C ILE A 462 -10.66 24.84 13.88
N PHE A 463 -11.02 25.97 13.27
CA PHE A 463 -10.44 26.44 12.02
C PHE A 463 -9.32 27.48 12.20
N GLU A 464 -8.94 27.81 13.44
CA GLU A 464 -7.98 28.86 13.79
C GLU A 464 -6.69 28.82 12.93
N TYR A 465 -6.11 27.63 12.73
CA TYR A 465 -4.84 27.47 12.01
C TYR A 465 -4.98 27.18 10.51
N THR A 466 -6.21 27.03 10.00
CA THR A 466 -6.45 26.63 8.61
C THR A 466 -7.27 27.63 7.82
N ALA A 467 -8.09 28.48 8.47
CA ALA A 467 -9.00 29.39 7.80
C ALA A 467 -8.31 30.29 6.76
N ASP A 468 -7.13 30.84 7.07
CA ASP A 468 -6.40 31.69 6.12
C ASP A 468 -5.98 30.93 4.86
N ARG A 469 -5.63 29.65 4.99
CA ARG A 469 -5.25 28.80 3.85
C ARG A 469 -6.47 28.36 3.03
N LEU A 470 -7.63 28.21 3.66
CA LEU A 470 -8.90 27.91 2.98
C LEU A 470 -9.39 29.15 2.21
N ARG A 471 -9.35 30.34 2.83
CA ARG A 471 -9.73 31.62 2.19
C ARG A 471 -8.76 32.07 1.10
N ALA A 472 -7.49 31.66 1.17
CA ALA A 472 -6.50 31.95 0.13
C ALA A 472 -6.71 31.14 -1.16
N ALA A 473 -7.56 30.12 -1.16
CA ALA A 473 -7.98 29.45 -2.40
C ALA A 473 -9.15 30.20 -3.03
N ASP A 474 -9.27 30.12 -4.36
CA ASP A 474 -10.37 30.76 -5.09
C ASP A 474 -11.70 30.02 -4.90
N TYR A 475 -11.62 28.74 -4.55
CA TYR A 475 -12.78 27.90 -4.27
C TYR A 475 -12.39 26.71 -3.39
N THR A 476 -13.03 26.56 -2.23
CA THR A 476 -12.74 25.49 -1.27
C THR A 476 -13.93 24.54 -1.11
N ILE A 477 -13.63 23.24 -1.15
CA ILE A 477 -14.62 22.16 -1.10
C ILE A 477 -14.37 21.29 0.14
N GLY A 478 -15.42 20.94 0.87
CA GLY A 478 -15.36 20.02 2.01
C GLY A 478 -16.40 18.89 1.97
N VAL A 479 -16.22 17.86 2.79
CA VAL A 479 -17.19 16.76 2.95
C VAL A 479 -17.97 16.93 4.25
N PHE A 480 -19.22 17.38 4.16
CA PHE A 480 -20.07 17.65 5.33
C PHE A 480 -20.73 16.37 5.84
N GLU A 481 -19.98 15.63 6.67
CA GLU A 481 -20.33 14.28 7.12
C GLU A 481 -21.10 14.27 8.45
N ILE A 482 -22.11 15.13 8.57
CA ILE A 482 -22.96 15.18 9.75
C ILE A 482 -24.31 15.85 9.43
N PRO A 483 -25.45 15.33 9.91
CA PRO A 483 -26.73 16.03 9.74
C PRO A 483 -26.89 17.16 10.77
N LEU A 484 -27.76 18.13 10.42
CA LEU A 484 -28.24 19.21 11.27
C LEU A 484 -29.75 19.04 11.48
N ALA A 485 -30.14 18.13 12.35
CA ALA A 485 -31.53 17.79 12.65
C ALA A 485 -32.15 18.65 13.77
N GLY A 486 -31.36 19.54 14.38
CA GLY A 486 -31.79 20.43 15.46
C GLY A 486 -31.68 19.80 16.86
N ASP A 487 -31.87 20.63 17.87
CA ASP A 487 -31.73 20.31 19.30
C ASP A 487 -32.70 19.23 19.79
N LYS A 488 -33.96 19.25 19.33
CA LYS A 488 -35.00 18.27 19.68
C LYS A 488 -34.65 16.84 19.25
N ALA A 489 -33.82 16.70 18.22
CA ALA A 489 -33.33 15.39 17.78
C ALA A 489 -32.18 14.88 18.66
N GLY A 490 -31.58 15.72 19.51
CA GLY A 490 -30.38 15.44 20.31
C GLY A 490 -29.10 15.45 19.46
N TYR A 491 -28.02 16.01 20.00
CA TYR A 491 -26.71 16.04 19.33
C TYR A 491 -25.92 14.73 19.50
N SER A 492 -24.78 14.59 18.81
CA SER A 492 -23.93 13.39 18.91
C SER A 492 -23.49 13.13 20.37
N THR A 493 -23.64 11.88 20.82
CA THR A 493 -23.29 11.43 22.18
C THR A 493 -22.35 10.21 22.16
N SER A 494 -21.67 9.98 21.04
CA SER A 494 -20.70 8.90 20.88
C SER A 494 -19.44 9.40 20.18
N ASN A 495 -18.35 8.71 20.46
CA ASN A 495 -17.04 8.84 19.85
C ASN A 495 -16.67 7.53 19.15
N TYR A 496 -15.53 7.53 18.44
CA TYR A 496 -15.02 6.31 17.83
C TYR A 496 -14.63 5.27 18.88
N ASP A 497 -15.02 4.02 18.63
CA ASP A 497 -14.58 2.85 19.40
C ASP A 497 -14.96 2.88 20.90
N ASP A 498 -15.99 3.66 21.26
CA ASP A 498 -16.53 3.73 22.63
C ASP A 498 -17.62 2.67 22.91
N GLY A 499 -17.97 1.85 21.91
CA GLY A 499 -19.00 0.82 21.98
C GLY A 499 -20.44 1.33 21.83
N ILE A 500 -20.64 2.61 21.53
CA ILE A 500 -21.95 3.24 21.32
C ILE A 500 -22.17 3.42 19.81
N PRO A 501 -23.37 3.09 19.27
CA PRO A 501 -23.68 3.36 17.87
C PRO A 501 -23.49 4.84 17.50
N LEU A 502 -22.80 5.10 16.39
CA LEU A 502 -22.55 6.44 15.87
C LEU A 502 -23.79 6.97 15.13
N HIS A 503 -24.65 7.69 15.86
CA HIS A 503 -25.78 8.45 15.31
C HIS A 503 -25.49 9.94 15.42
N LEU A 504 -24.93 10.51 14.36
CA LEU A 504 -24.41 11.88 14.40
C LEU A 504 -25.53 12.92 14.29
N ASN A 505 -25.31 14.08 14.90
CA ASN A 505 -26.09 15.30 14.71
C ASN A 505 -25.35 16.50 15.34
N ALA A 506 -25.33 17.64 14.66
CA ALA A 506 -24.66 18.85 15.14
C ALA A 506 -25.61 20.07 15.25
N PRO A 507 -25.25 21.08 16.08
CA PRO A 507 -25.90 22.39 16.09
C PRO A 507 -25.76 23.13 14.76
N ASP A 508 -26.71 24.02 14.45
CA ASP A 508 -26.70 24.81 13.21
C ASP A 508 -25.46 25.72 13.08
N THR A 509 -24.90 26.19 14.21
CA THR A 509 -23.67 27.01 14.26
C THR A 509 -22.45 26.28 13.69
N TRP A 510 -22.50 24.95 13.55
CA TRP A 510 -21.46 24.20 12.84
C TRP A 510 -21.35 24.60 11.37
N ALA A 511 -22.48 24.71 10.66
CA ALA A 511 -22.49 25.14 9.27
C ALA A 511 -22.00 26.59 9.09
N GLU A 512 -22.29 27.45 10.08
CA GLU A 512 -21.79 28.82 10.10
C GLU A 512 -20.27 28.85 10.26
N ALA A 513 -19.71 28.06 11.18
CA ALA A 513 -18.26 27.94 11.35
C ALA A 513 -17.57 27.37 10.09
N VAL A 514 -18.16 26.35 9.46
CA VAL A 514 -17.66 25.80 8.18
C VAL A 514 -17.62 26.87 7.09
N LYS A 515 -18.73 27.61 6.90
CA LYS A 515 -18.77 28.71 5.91
C LYS A 515 -17.75 29.81 6.24
N ASN A 516 -17.71 30.26 7.49
CA ASN A 516 -16.82 31.34 7.92
C ASN A 516 -15.33 30.95 7.87
N SER A 517 -15.01 29.66 7.86
CA SER A 517 -13.65 29.16 7.66
C SER A 517 -13.10 29.41 6.25
N GLY A 518 -13.96 29.72 5.27
CA GLY A 518 -13.59 29.86 3.87
C GLY A 518 -13.87 28.63 3.01
N ILE A 519 -14.77 27.73 3.46
CA ILE A 519 -15.29 26.63 2.64
C ILE A 519 -16.52 27.13 1.89
N ASP A 520 -16.48 27.04 0.56
CA ASP A 520 -17.51 27.57 -0.34
C ASP A 520 -18.58 26.52 -0.68
N LEU A 521 -18.14 25.27 -0.90
CA LEU A 521 -19.01 24.15 -1.30
C LEU A 521 -18.83 22.94 -0.38
N VAL A 522 -19.93 22.32 0.00
CA VAL A 522 -19.89 21.02 0.68
C VAL A 522 -20.63 19.92 -0.07
N THR A 523 -20.06 18.72 -0.10
CA THR A 523 -20.83 17.52 -0.44
C THR A 523 -21.53 16.97 0.79
N THR A 524 -22.81 16.66 0.65
CA THR A 524 -23.62 15.98 1.67
C THR A 524 -23.90 14.52 1.29
N ALA A 525 -23.42 14.06 0.12
CA ALA A 525 -23.51 12.65 -0.28
C ALA A 525 -22.51 11.82 0.54
N ASN A 526 -22.94 11.31 1.67
CA ASN A 526 -22.13 10.47 2.54
C ASN A 526 -22.99 9.45 3.29
N ASN A 527 -22.33 8.58 4.06
CA ASN A 527 -23.00 7.51 4.76
C ASN A 527 -23.79 7.95 6.01
N HIS A 528 -23.49 9.11 6.58
CA HIS A 528 -24.13 9.67 7.79
C HIS A 528 -25.32 10.58 7.52
N VAL A 529 -25.64 10.87 6.26
CA VAL A 529 -26.74 11.76 5.84
C VAL A 529 -28.08 11.46 6.51
N PHE A 530 -28.36 10.19 6.80
CA PHE A 530 -29.63 9.73 7.38
C PHE A 530 -29.56 9.29 8.83
N ASP A 531 -28.50 9.65 9.58
CA ASP A 531 -28.39 9.31 11.01
C ASP A 531 -29.57 9.82 11.85
N ARG A 532 -30.23 10.89 11.39
CA ARG A 532 -31.47 11.45 11.97
C ARG A 532 -32.67 11.37 11.01
N GLY A 533 -32.62 10.40 10.09
CA GLY A 533 -33.68 10.12 9.11
C GLY A 533 -33.82 11.20 8.02
N ILE A 534 -34.81 11.01 7.15
CA ILE A 534 -35.08 11.89 6.00
C ILE A 534 -35.43 13.31 6.43
N ALA A 535 -36.15 13.47 7.55
CA ALA A 535 -36.47 14.78 8.10
C ALA A 535 -35.21 15.56 8.51
N GLY A 536 -34.25 14.88 9.14
CA GLY A 536 -32.94 15.44 9.47
C GLY A 536 -32.15 15.84 8.23
N ALA A 537 -32.13 14.98 7.20
CA ALA A 537 -31.46 15.30 5.93
C ALA A 537 -32.08 16.53 5.23
N ARG A 538 -33.41 16.62 5.14
CA ARG A 538 -34.11 17.79 4.56
C ARG A 538 -33.81 19.06 5.35
N ARG A 539 -33.90 19.00 6.68
CA ARG A 539 -33.57 20.14 7.55
C ARG A 539 -32.12 20.58 7.37
N THR A 540 -31.19 19.64 7.20
CA THR A 540 -29.78 19.94 6.92
C THR A 540 -29.67 20.81 5.66
N LEU A 541 -30.34 20.43 4.56
CA LEU A 541 -30.34 21.23 3.33
C LEU A 541 -30.99 22.61 3.52
N ASP A 542 -32.03 22.71 4.34
CA ASP A 542 -32.67 24.00 4.64
C ASP A 542 -31.76 24.93 5.46
N VAL A 543 -30.96 24.38 6.37
CA VAL A 543 -29.95 25.13 7.12
C VAL A 543 -28.83 25.62 6.20
N LEU A 544 -28.31 24.76 5.34
CA LEU A 544 -27.26 25.12 4.37
C LEU A 544 -27.74 26.20 3.39
N ASP A 545 -28.94 26.05 2.82
CA ASP A 545 -29.56 27.07 1.94
C ASP A 545 -29.77 28.40 2.69
N ARG A 546 -30.20 28.36 3.96
CA ARG A 546 -30.44 29.57 4.78
C ARG A 546 -29.15 30.33 5.09
N ILE A 547 -28.08 29.61 5.43
CA ILE A 547 -26.76 30.19 5.73
C ILE A 547 -26.05 30.62 4.43
N GLY A 548 -26.46 30.08 3.28
CA GLY A 548 -25.84 30.32 1.98
C GLY A 548 -24.48 29.62 1.88
N LEU A 549 -24.37 28.41 2.40
CA LEU A 549 -23.25 27.50 2.16
C LEU A 549 -23.66 26.58 1.01
N ASP A 550 -22.97 26.64 -0.13
CA ASP A 550 -23.36 25.86 -1.30
C ASP A 550 -23.20 24.36 -1.01
N HIS A 551 -24.11 23.56 -1.56
CA HIS A 551 -24.10 22.12 -1.32
C HIS A 551 -24.55 21.30 -2.53
N VAL A 552 -24.08 20.06 -2.57
CA VAL A 552 -24.42 19.07 -3.62
C VAL A 552 -24.47 17.66 -3.04
N GLY A 553 -25.25 16.77 -3.67
CA GLY A 553 -25.21 15.33 -3.42
C GLY A 553 -26.38 14.73 -2.65
N THR A 554 -27.22 15.55 -2.03
CA THR A 554 -28.48 15.09 -1.40
C THR A 554 -29.64 15.97 -1.83
N TYR A 555 -30.84 15.39 -1.81
CA TYR A 555 -32.02 15.99 -2.45
C TYR A 555 -33.25 15.86 -1.57
N ARG A 556 -34.17 16.82 -1.66
CA ARG A 556 -35.43 16.79 -0.90
C ARG A 556 -36.48 15.86 -1.51
N SER A 557 -36.39 15.62 -2.82
CA SER A 557 -37.30 14.78 -3.60
C SER A 557 -36.70 14.40 -4.95
N ALA A 558 -37.39 13.53 -5.71
CA ALA A 558 -37.02 13.22 -7.09
C ALA A 558 -37.02 14.44 -8.03
N GLU A 559 -37.89 15.43 -7.80
CA GLU A 559 -37.89 16.68 -8.59
C GLU A 559 -36.69 17.56 -8.24
N ASP A 560 -36.37 17.67 -6.95
CA ASP A 560 -35.21 18.41 -6.48
C ASP A 560 -33.92 17.80 -7.04
N ARG A 561 -33.80 16.47 -7.04
CA ARG A 561 -32.71 15.75 -7.72
C ARG A 561 -32.58 16.14 -9.19
N ARG A 562 -33.67 16.14 -9.96
CA ARG A 562 -33.62 16.52 -11.39
C ARG A 562 -33.08 17.93 -11.60
N ARG A 563 -33.34 18.86 -10.67
CA ARG A 563 -32.87 20.25 -10.75
C ARG A 563 -31.45 20.44 -10.22
N ARG A 564 -31.08 19.75 -9.13
CA ARG A 564 -29.86 20.01 -8.35
C ARG A 564 -28.77 18.93 -8.47
N ARG A 565 -28.97 17.88 -9.28
CA ARG A 565 -27.96 16.81 -9.49
C ARG A 565 -26.63 17.28 -10.08
N VAL A 566 -26.61 18.46 -10.70
CA VAL A 566 -25.37 19.14 -11.11
C VAL A 566 -25.39 20.52 -10.48
N PHE A 567 -24.36 20.81 -9.70
CA PHE A 567 -24.10 22.17 -9.20
C PHE A 567 -23.02 22.83 -10.07
N VAL A 568 -23.18 24.10 -10.42
CA VAL A 568 -22.23 24.81 -11.30
C VAL A 568 -21.79 26.11 -10.64
N ALA A 569 -20.48 26.28 -10.48
CA ALA A 569 -19.87 27.52 -9.99
C ALA A 569 -18.98 28.15 -11.07
N GLU A 570 -18.88 29.47 -11.08
CA GLU A 570 -17.93 30.21 -11.92
C GLU A 570 -16.89 30.90 -11.04
N VAL A 571 -15.63 30.50 -11.18
CA VAL A 571 -14.52 30.92 -10.32
C VAL A 571 -13.42 31.52 -11.19
N LYS A 572 -13.15 32.83 -11.05
CA LYS A 572 -12.19 33.57 -11.89
C LYS A 572 -12.35 33.27 -13.40
N GLY A 573 -13.61 33.17 -13.86
CA GLY A 573 -13.96 32.88 -15.24
C GLY A 573 -13.84 31.40 -15.66
N VAL A 574 -13.51 30.47 -14.75
CA VAL A 574 -13.54 29.01 -14.95
C VAL A 574 -14.87 28.46 -14.45
N ARG A 575 -15.63 27.78 -15.31
CA ARG A 575 -16.89 27.14 -14.93
C ARG A 575 -16.66 25.70 -14.48
N LEU A 576 -17.00 25.41 -13.24
CA LEU A 576 -16.84 24.12 -12.59
C LEU A 576 -18.21 23.47 -12.42
N ALA A 577 -18.39 22.25 -12.94
CA ALA A 577 -19.60 21.46 -12.70
C ALA A 577 -19.31 20.33 -11.71
N PHE A 578 -20.10 20.24 -10.64
CA PHE A 578 -19.95 19.28 -9.57
C PHE A 578 -21.06 18.23 -9.60
N VAL A 579 -20.66 16.97 -9.43
CA VAL A 579 -21.56 15.82 -9.24
C VAL A 579 -21.08 15.04 -8.02
N ALA A 580 -21.99 14.53 -7.20
CA ALA A 580 -21.64 13.91 -5.93
C ALA A 580 -22.37 12.59 -5.74
N TYR A 581 -21.69 11.63 -5.12
CA TYR A 581 -22.19 10.27 -4.97
C TYR A 581 -21.74 9.67 -3.63
N THR A 582 -22.41 8.62 -3.17
CA THR A 582 -21.94 7.82 -2.03
C THR A 582 -21.90 6.34 -2.33
N TYR A 583 -21.00 5.59 -1.68
CA TYR A 583 -21.03 4.11 -1.73
C TYR A 583 -22.27 3.54 -1.01
N GLY A 584 -22.85 4.28 -0.07
CA GLY A 584 -23.99 3.85 0.72
C GLY A 584 -24.39 4.82 1.83
N VAL A 585 -25.37 4.40 2.64
CA VAL A 585 -25.86 5.11 3.83
C VAL A 585 -26.00 4.16 5.02
N ASN A 586 -25.69 4.62 6.23
CA ASN A 586 -25.70 3.82 7.45
C ASN A 586 -27.14 3.41 7.84
N TYR A 587 -28.10 4.33 7.67
CA TYR A 587 -29.49 4.13 8.08
C TYR A 587 -30.44 4.48 6.93
N ARG A 588 -31.07 3.48 6.31
CA ARG A 588 -32.00 3.73 5.20
C ARG A 588 -33.44 4.05 5.65
N GLY A 589 -33.91 3.56 6.79
CA GLY A 589 -35.32 3.72 7.20
C GLY A 589 -36.30 3.43 6.05
N ASP A 590 -37.34 4.27 5.91
CA ASP A 590 -38.33 4.26 4.81
C ASP A 590 -37.85 4.95 3.51
N ALA A 591 -36.55 5.27 3.37
CA ALA A 591 -36.00 6.00 2.22
C ALA A 591 -35.95 5.20 0.90
N SER A 592 -36.68 4.08 0.79
CA SER A 592 -36.65 3.21 -0.40
C SER A 592 -37.50 3.71 -1.57
N ALA A 593 -38.39 4.70 -1.35
CA ALA A 593 -39.35 5.15 -2.35
C ALA A 593 -38.88 6.29 -3.25
N GLU A 594 -37.87 7.08 -2.86
CA GLU A 594 -37.39 8.24 -3.62
C GLU A 594 -35.85 8.38 -3.61
N PRO A 595 -35.23 8.92 -4.68
CA PRO A 595 -33.78 9.09 -4.76
C PRO A 595 -33.33 10.35 -4.00
N PHE A 596 -33.21 10.23 -2.67
CA PHE A 596 -32.71 11.30 -1.78
C PHE A 596 -31.18 11.49 -1.87
N VAL A 597 -30.45 10.49 -2.36
CA VAL A 597 -29.00 10.49 -2.54
C VAL A 597 -28.63 9.52 -3.66
N ASP A 598 -27.61 9.84 -4.44
CA ASP A 598 -27.13 8.99 -5.54
C ASP A 598 -26.07 7.98 -5.02
N VAL A 599 -26.32 6.69 -5.25
CA VAL A 599 -25.49 5.60 -4.71
C VAL A 599 -24.70 4.88 -5.81
N LEU A 600 -23.39 4.75 -5.62
CA LEU A 600 -22.50 3.96 -6.46
C LEU A 600 -22.52 2.50 -6.03
N ALA A 601 -22.97 1.63 -6.92
CA ALA A 601 -23.00 0.20 -6.66
C ALA A 601 -21.60 -0.43 -6.76
N SER A 602 -21.42 -1.54 -6.04
CA SER A 602 -20.20 -2.34 -6.12
C SER A 602 -20.06 -2.95 -7.52
N PRO A 603 -18.86 -2.96 -8.13
CA PRO A 603 -18.60 -3.69 -9.38
C PRO A 603 -18.92 -5.19 -9.31
N LYS A 604 -19.06 -5.75 -8.09
CA LYS A 604 -19.47 -7.13 -7.85
C LYS A 604 -20.96 -7.38 -8.11
N ASP A 605 -21.80 -6.34 -8.03
CA ASP A 605 -23.22 -6.37 -8.40
C ASP A 605 -23.34 -5.77 -9.80
N LYS A 606 -23.42 -6.64 -10.82
CA LYS A 606 -23.33 -6.21 -12.22
C LYS A 606 -24.53 -5.38 -12.65
N THR A 607 -25.69 -5.71 -12.11
CA THR A 607 -26.95 -5.05 -12.44
C THR A 607 -26.92 -3.63 -11.90
N ALA A 608 -26.72 -3.49 -10.59
CA ALA A 608 -26.66 -2.18 -9.95
C ALA A 608 -25.47 -1.36 -10.43
N PHE A 609 -24.31 -1.98 -10.70
CA PHE A 609 -23.15 -1.27 -11.26
C PHE A 609 -23.42 -0.70 -12.64
N LYS A 610 -24.11 -1.44 -13.51
CA LYS A 610 -24.52 -0.95 -14.82
C LYS A 610 -25.51 0.23 -14.70
N GLU A 611 -26.41 0.18 -13.73
CA GLU A 611 -27.35 1.28 -13.44
C GLU A 611 -26.62 2.52 -12.89
N SER A 612 -25.73 2.36 -11.92
CA SER A 612 -24.89 3.46 -11.42
C SER A 612 -24.02 4.07 -12.53
N ARG A 613 -23.46 3.26 -13.43
CA ARG A 613 -22.71 3.78 -14.59
C ARG A 613 -23.59 4.60 -15.52
N ARG A 614 -24.82 4.15 -15.77
CA ARG A 614 -25.79 4.90 -16.58
C ARG A 614 -26.16 6.21 -15.90
N MET A 615 -26.35 6.22 -14.58
CA MET A 615 -26.58 7.43 -13.80
C MET A 615 -25.42 8.42 -13.96
N VAL A 616 -24.17 7.97 -13.75
CA VAL A 616 -22.97 8.81 -13.94
C VAL A 616 -22.89 9.38 -15.36
N ALA A 617 -23.20 8.58 -16.38
CA ALA A 617 -23.24 9.02 -17.77
C ALA A 617 -24.32 10.10 -18.02
N GLU A 618 -25.50 9.92 -17.43
CA GLU A 618 -26.60 10.89 -17.52
C GLU A 618 -26.28 12.20 -16.79
N ASP A 619 -25.56 12.13 -15.67
CA ASP A 619 -25.13 13.31 -14.90
C ASP A 619 -24.01 14.07 -15.62
N VAL A 620 -23.04 13.35 -16.21
CA VAL A 620 -22.03 13.95 -17.10
C VAL A 620 -22.68 14.64 -18.29
N LYS A 621 -23.68 14.00 -18.92
CA LYS A 621 -24.40 14.59 -20.06
C LYS A 621 -25.12 15.88 -19.65
N GLU A 622 -25.71 15.91 -18.46
CA GLU A 622 -26.34 17.12 -17.93
C GLU A 622 -25.31 18.19 -17.59
N ALA A 623 -24.21 17.82 -16.93
CA ALA A 623 -23.12 18.75 -16.62
C ALA A 623 -22.62 19.43 -17.90
N ARG A 624 -22.44 18.68 -18.99
CA ARG A 624 -22.03 19.25 -20.29
C ARG A 624 -23.01 20.28 -20.86
N ARG A 625 -24.30 20.24 -20.53
CA ARG A 625 -25.28 21.25 -21.01
C ARG A 625 -25.01 22.63 -20.42
N HIS A 626 -24.41 22.69 -19.23
CA HIS A 626 -23.98 23.92 -18.56
C HIS A 626 -22.66 24.47 -19.11
N LYS A 627 -22.06 23.80 -20.12
CA LYS A 627 -20.80 24.18 -20.77
C LYS A 627 -19.64 24.41 -19.78
N PRO A 628 -19.40 23.50 -18.82
CA PRO A 628 -18.32 23.65 -17.85
C PRO A 628 -16.95 23.54 -18.52
N ASP A 629 -15.96 24.21 -17.93
CA ASP A 629 -14.55 24.05 -18.24
C ASP A 629 -13.98 22.77 -17.62
N LEU A 630 -14.45 22.39 -16.42
CA LEU A 630 -14.10 21.13 -15.73
C LEU A 630 -15.33 20.48 -15.09
N ILE A 631 -15.43 19.16 -15.19
CA ILE A 631 -16.40 18.35 -14.43
C ILE A 631 -15.69 17.66 -13.28
N ILE A 632 -16.15 17.90 -12.05
CA ILE A 632 -15.56 17.43 -10.79
C ILE A 632 -16.55 16.48 -10.10
N ALA A 633 -16.11 15.26 -9.78
CA ALA A 633 -16.88 14.31 -8.99
C ALA A 633 -16.45 14.31 -7.53
N LEU A 634 -17.43 14.24 -6.61
CA LEU A 634 -17.24 14.15 -5.17
C LEU A 634 -17.79 12.82 -4.60
N PRO A 635 -17.18 11.65 -4.90
CA PRO A 635 -17.68 10.38 -4.39
C PRO A 635 -17.18 10.07 -2.96
N ARG A 636 -18.12 9.72 -2.07
CA ARG A 636 -17.82 9.03 -0.81
C ARG A 636 -17.50 7.57 -1.11
N MET A 637 -16.22 7.19 -1.07
CA MET A 637 -15.76 5.83 -1.40
C MET A 637 -14.41 5.48 -0.74
N GLY A 638 -14.19 4.18 -0.53
CA GLY A 638 -12.96 3.64 0.05
C GLY A 638 -13.22 2.80 1.29
N THR A 639 -12.27 1.93 1.61
CA THR A 639 -12.30 1.19 2.87
C THR A 639 -11.68 2.05 3.97
N GLN A 640 -12.38 2.16 5.11
CA GLN A 640 -11.92 2.93 6.26
C GLN A 640 -10.56 2.44 6.78
N PHE A 641 -9.75 3.39 7.21
CA PHE A 641 -8.41 3.25 7.78
C PHE A 641 -7.36 2.57 6.87
N LEU A 642 -7.53 2.71 5.55
CA LEU A 642 -6.54 2.26 4.57
C LEU A 642 -5.89 3.44 3.83
N HIS A 643 -4.56 3.48 3.85
CA HIS A 643 -3.76 4.45 3.09
C HIS A 643 -3.60 4.14 1.58
N HIS A 644 -4.29 3.12 1.08
CA HIS A 644 -4.32 2.80 -0.34
C HIS A 644 -5.76 2.59 -0.78
N PRO A 645 -6.11 3.00 -2.02
CA PRO A 645 -7.46 2.85 -2.52
C PRO A 645 -7.78 1.36 -2.69
N ASP A 646 -9.03 1.00 -2.41
CA ASP A 646 -9.53 -0.36 -2.66
C ASP A 646 -9.98 -0.52 -4.13
N SER A 647 -10.27 -1.76 -4.53
CA SER A 647 -10.68 -2.06 -5.91
C SER A 647 -11.98 -1.36 -6.31
N PHE A 648 -12.87 -1.06 -5.34
CA PHE A 648 -14.09 -0.28 -5.60
C PHE A 648 -13.75 1.14 -6.03
N SER A 649 -12.90 1.81 -5.25
CA SER A 649 -12.49 3.20 -5.48
C SER A 649 -11.66 3.33 -6.75
N GLU A 650 -10.72 2.40 -6.99
CA GLU A 650 -9.93 2.37 -8.22
C GLU A 650 -10.80 2.19 -9.47
N THR A 651 -11.79 1.29 -9.40
CA THR A 651 -12.72 1.04 -10.51
C THR A 651 -13.57 2.27 -10.79
N TRP A 652 -14.22 2.83 -9.78
CA TRP A 652 -15.09 4.00 -9.97
C TRP A 652 -14.33 5.24 -10.42
N ALA A 653 -13.12 5.49 -9.91
CA ALA A 653 -12.28 6.56 -10.40
C ALA A 653 -12.00 6.40 -11.91
N ARG A 654 -11.65 5.20 -12.37
CA ARG A 654 -11.41 4.92 -13.79
C ARG A 654 -12.67 5.08 -14.64
N GLU A 655 -13.81 4.56 -14.20
CA GLU A 655 -15.09 4.68 -14.90
C GLU A 655 -15.54 6.14 -15.02
N MET A 656 -15.41 6.94 -13.96
CA MET A 656 -15.74 8.37 -13.95
C MET A 656 -14.88 9.17 -14.95
N ILE A 657 -13.57 8.96 -14.93
CA ILE A 657 -12.65 9.60 -15.88
C ILE A 657 -12.99 9.14 -17.31
N ALA A 658 -13.22 7.84 -17.53
CA ALA A 658 -13.63 7.33 -18.84
C ALA A 658 -14.88 8.04 -19.37
N GLU A 659 -15.92 8.16 -18.54
CA GLU A 659 -17.22 8.70 -18.93
C GLU A 659 -17.16 10.19 -19.27
N GLY A 660 -16.48 11.00 -18.45
CA GLY A 660 -16.83 12.41 -18.49
C GLY A 660 -16.05 13.33 -17.60
N ILE A 661 -15.52 12.80 -16.51
CA ILE A 661 -15.09 13.57 -15.37
C ILE A 661 -13.61 13.92 -15.53
N ASP A 662 -13.25 15.15 -15.20
CA ASP A 662 -11.87 15.66 -15.34
C ASP A 662 -11.11 15.53 -14.02
N VAL A 663 -11.82 15.70 -12.89
CA VAL A 663 -11.28 15.57 -11.53
C VAL A 663 -12.19 14.71 -10.67
N VAL A 664 -11.62 13.76 -9.93
CA VAL A 664 -12.33 13.00 -8.88
C VAL A 664 -11.71 13.37 -7.53
N LEU A 665 -12.51 13.98 -6.65
CA LEU A 665 -12.16 14.36 -5.29
C LEU A 665 -12.94 13.47 -4.32
N ALA A 666 -12.35 12.33 -3.96
CA ALA A 666 -12.99 11.34 -3.12
C ALA A 666 -12.60 11.50 -1.65
N CYS A 667 -13.39 10.90 -0.77
CA CYS A 667 -13.13 10.79 0.66
C CYS A 667 -13.89 9.57 1.22
N HIS A 668 -13.60 9.17 2.47
CA HIS A 668 -14.29 8.15 3.31
C HIS A 668 -13.32 7.21 4.02
N SER A 669 -12.13 7.00 3.49
CA SER A 669 -11.16 6.10 4.11
C SER A 669 -10.70 6.54 5.50
N HIS A 670 -11.05 7.73 5.98
CA HIS A 670 -10.58 8.30 7.26
C HIS A 670 -9.05 8.24 7.43
N ALA A 671 -8.33 8.18 6.31
CA ALA A 671 -6.89 8.02 6.20
C ALA A 671 -6.48 8.64 4.86
N VAL A 672 -5.36 9.36 4.82
CA VAL A 672 -4.85 9.90 3.55
C VAL A 672 -4.64 8.78 2.53
N GLN A 673 -4.99 9.04 1.27
CA GLN A 673 -4.79 8.14 0.14
C GLN A 673 -4.14 8.90 -1.03
N PRO A 674 -3.55 8.19 -2.02
CA PRO A 674 -2.81 8.80 -3.11
C PRO A 674 -3.58 9.87 -3.89
N MET A 675 -2.85 10.86 -4.40
CA MET A 675 -3.32 11.66 -5.53
C MET A 675 -2.51 11.29 -6.78
N GLN A 676 -3.20 11.16 -7.92
CA GLN A 676 -2.56 10.69 -9.14
C GLN A 676 -3.27 11.16 -10.40
N TYR A 677 -2.50 11.29 -11.48
CA TYR A 677 -3.04 11.43 -12.82
C TYR A 677 -3.30 10.04 -13.40
N LEU A 678 -4.56 9.75 -13.69
CA LEU A 678 -4.97 8.52 -14.35
C LEU A 678 -5.03 8.71 -15.86
N ASN A 679 -4.38 7.82 -16.59
CA ASN A 679 -4.60 7.63 -18.02
C ASN A 679 -5.52 6.43 -18.24
N VAL A 680 -6.71 6.68 -18.80
CA VAL A 680 -7.75 5.67 -19.02
C VAL A 680 -7.93 5.46 -20.52
N THR A 681 -7.90 4.21 -20.94
CA THR A 681 -8.24 3.82 -22.32
C THR A 681 -9.73 3.46 -22.36
N ARG A 682 -10.49 4.18 -23.18
CA ARG A 682 -11.91 3.92 -23.40
C ARG A 682 -12.13 2.68 -24.29
N PRO A 683 -13.34 2.10 -24.31
CA PRO A 683 -13.67 0.97 -25.18
C PRO A 683 -13.44 1.21 -26.68
N ASP A 684 -13.48 2.47 -27.12
CA ASP A 684 -13.21 2.89 -28.50
C ASP A 684 -11.71 3.04 -28.82
N GLY A 685 -10.82 2.76 -27.86
CA GLY A 685 -9.37 2.87 -27.99
C GLY A 685 -8.82 4.28 -27.73
N SER A 686 -9.66 5.29 -27.54
CA SER A 686 -9.23 6.65 -27.19
C SER A 686 -8.68 6.70 -25.76
N ARG A 687 -7.71 7.58 -25.52
CA ARG A 687 -7.13 7.81 -24.18
C ARG A 687 -7.66 9.10 -23.59
N ARG A 688 -7.95 9.08 -22.29
CA ARG A 688 -8.29 10.27 -21.52
C ARG A 688 -7.46 10.34 -20.25
N ASN A 689 -6.98 11.53 -19.94
CA ASN A 689 -6.33 11.81 -18.66
C ASN A 689 -7.35 12.44 -17.70
N GLY A 690 -7.23 12.11 -16.42
CA GLY A 690 -7.99 12.72 -15.34
C GLY A 690 -7.15 12.78 -14.07
N PHE A 691 -7.47 13.70 -13.17
CA PHE A 691 -6.80 13.82 -11.88
C PHE A 691 -7.67 13.24 -10.77
N VAL A 692 -7.09 12.46 -9.88
CA VAL A 692 -7.81 11.79 -8.80
C VAL A 692 -7.11 12.05 -7.49
N VAL A 693 -7.88 12.50 -6.50
CA VAL A 693 -7.52 12.51 -5.08
C VAL A 693 -8.42 11.48 -4.41
N TYR A 694 -7.87 10.37 -3.92
CA TYR A 694 -8.71 9.31 -3.35
C TYR A 694 -9.23 9.65 -1.95
N CYS A 695 -8.40 10.28 -1.11
CA CYS A 695 -8.83 10.79 0.19
C CYS A 695 -7.74 11.70 0.77
N PRO A 696 -8.05 12.94 1.18
CA PRO A 696 -7.12 13.81 1.88
C PRO A 696 -7.06 13.55 3.40
N GLY A 697 -7.73 12.52 3.92
CA GLY A 697 -7.85 12.26 5.36
C GLY A 697 -9.01 13.03 6.01
N ASN A 698 -9.10 13.00 7.34
CA ASN A 698 -10.16 13.68 8.08
C ASN A 698 -9.75 15.12 8.42
N PHE A 699 -10.51 16.11 7.96
CA PHE A 699 -10.15 17.51 8.20
C PHE A 699 -10.57 17.96 9.62
N VAL A 700 -11.78 17.61 10.05
CA VAL A 700 -12.28 17.82 11.42
C VAL A 700 -12.81 16.48 11.91
N ASN A 701 -12.22 15.96 12.99
CA ASN A 701 -12.57 14.68 13.61
C ASN A 701 -11.83 14.50 14.95
N SER A 702 -12.15 13.43 15.69
CA SER A 702 -11.42 13.00 16.89
C SER A 702 -10.72 11.63 16.76
N TYR A 703 -10.62 11.08 15.54
CA TYR A 703 -9.97 9.79 15.27
C TYR A 703 -8.45 9.91 15.28
N THR A 704 -7.80 9.47 16.37
CA THR A 704 -6.32 9.46 16.46
C THR A 704 -5.72 8.06 16.23
N LEU A 705 -6.54 7.01 16.27
CA LEU A 705 -6.09 5.64 16.00
C LEU A 705 -6.00 5.39 14.49
N HIS A 706 -5.20 4.39 14.10
CA HIS A 706 -4.99 4.01 12.70
C HIS A 706 -4.58 5.17 11.79
N ASP A 707 -3.84 6.13 12.33
CA ASP A 707 -3.37 7.32 11.61
C ASP A 707 -4.50 8.23 11.09
N GLY A 708 -5.68 8.20 11.73
CA GLY A 708 -6.81 9.09 11.42
C GLY A 708 -6.56 10.58 11.68
N ASP A 709 -5.48 10.91 12.40
CA ASP A 709 -4.96 12.25 12.68
C ASP A 709 -4.03 12.76 11.56
N ALA A 710 -3.80 11.96 10.52
CA ALA A 710 -3.11 12.38 9.31
C ALA A 710 -4.10 12.91 8.26
N ALA A 711 -3.92 14.16 7.86
CA ALA A 711 -4.76 14.81 6.86
C ALA A 711 -3.95 15.75 5.96
N ALA A 712 -4.58 16.30 4.92
CA ALA A 712 -4.01 17.33 4.07
C ALA A 712 -5.08 18.28 3.52
N ILE A 713 -4.68 19.51 3.24
CA ILE A 713 -5.39 20.38 2.28
C ILE A 713 -4.82 20.08 0.90
N VAL A 714 -5.64 19.70 -0.06
CA VAL A 714 -5.22 19.48 -1.45
C VAL A 714 -5.69 20.64 -2.31
N THR A 715 -4.80 21.28 -3.05
CA THR A 715 -5.14 22.39 -3.95
C THR A 715 -4.79 22.03 -5.38
N ILE A 716 -5.73 22.19 -6.29
CA ILE A 716 -5.56 22.01 -7.73
C ILE A 716 -5.39 23.38 -8.38
N HIS A 717 -4.31 23.54 -9.15
CA HIS A 717 -3.97 24.78 -9.85
C HIS A 717 -4.34 24.67 -11.32
N VAL A 718 -5.37 25.41 -11.72
CA VAL A 718 -5.99 25.35 -13.05
C VAL A 718 -5.59 26.57 -13.88
N GLU A 719 -5.10 26.33 -15.09
CA GLU A 719 -4.89 27.39 -16.08
C GLU A 719 -5.99 27.32 -17.14
N LYS A 720 -6.70 28.44 -17.33
CA LYS A 720 -7.62 28.62 -18.45
C LYS A 720 -6.93 29.42 -19.56
N SER A 721 -6.80 28.79 -20.73
CA SER A 721 -6.31 29.44 -21.95
C SER A 721 -7.45 29.56 -22.96
N PRO A 722 -7.33 30.42 -23.99
CA PRO A 722 -8.33 30.52 -25.06
C PRO A 722 -8.60 29.20 -25.81
N LYS A 723 -7.67 28.24 -25.76
CA LYS A 723 -7.76 26.95 -26.47
C LYS A 723 -8.24 25.80 -25.57
N ALA A 724 -7.90 25.82 -24.29
CA ALA A 724 -8.19 24.74 -23.36
C ALA A 724 -8.01 25.17 -21.89
N THR A 725 -8.73 24.49 -21.00
CA THR A 725 -8.54 24.53 -19.54
C THR A 725 -7.74 23.30 -19.13
N SER A 726 -6.71 23.46 -18.30
CA SER A 726 -5.83 22.35 -17.90
C SER A 726 -5.32 22.49 -16.48
N ILE A 727 -5.14 21.36 -15.80
CA ILE A 727 -4.51 21.30 -14.48
C ILE A 727 -2.99 21.36 -14.67
N ARG A 728 -2.36 22.39 -14.11
CA ARG A 728 -0.91 22.62 -14.23
C ARG A 728 -0.12 21.97 -13.10
N ALA A 729 -0.69 21.96 -11.90
CA ALA A 729 -0.13 21.35 -10.71
C ALA A 729 -1.24 21.00 -9.72
N ALA A 730 -0.97 20.06 -8.84
CA ALA A 730 -1.64 19.95 -7.56
C ALA A 730 -0.62 20.26 -6.45
N SER A 731 -1.08 20.69 -5.29
CA SER A 731 -0.24 20.85 -4.10
C SER A 731 -0.93 20.33 -2.85
N ILE A 732 -0.15 19.92 -1.86
CA ILE A 732 -0.68 19.55 -0.54
C ILE A 732 -0.05 20.38 0.58
N VAL A 733 -0.85 20.67 1.60
CA VAL A 733 -0.41 21.11 2.93
C VAL A 733 -0.70 19.97 3.91
N PRO A 734 0.32 19.24 4.38
CA PRO A 734 0.14 18.21 5.40
C PRO A 734 -0.38 18.80 6.71
N LEU A 735 -1.38 18.14 7.29
CA LEU A 735 -2.02 18.50 8.54
C LEU A 735 -1.84 17.38 9.57
N TRP A 736 -1.67 17.78 10.82
CA TRP A 736 -1.82 16.92 11.98
C TRP A 736 -3.04 17.36 12.77
N ILE A 737 -3.94 16.42 13.07
CA ILE A 737 -5.10 16.69 13.92
C ILE A 737 -4.67 16.63 15.37
N GLN A 738 -4.36 17.79 15.95
CA GLN A 738 -3.93 17.89 17.33
C GLN A 738 -5.10 17.59 18.27
N ARG A 739 -4.87 16.70 19.24
CA ARG A 739 -5.75 16.51 20.40
C ARG A 739 -5.24 17.33 21.58
N ARG A 740 -5.95 18.41 21.94
CA ARG A 740 -5.69 19.17 23.18
C ARG A 740 -6.51 18.60 24.34
N GLY A 741 -6.12 18.96 25.57
CA GLY A 741 -6.87 18.60 26.77
C GLY A 741 -8.32 19.10 26.71
N GLY A 742 -9.27 18.34 27.25
CA GLY A 742 -10.68 18.75 27.31
C GLY A 742 -11.49 18.54 26.01
N GLY A 743 -11.01 17.73 25.07
CA GLY A 743 -11.79 17.30 23.88
C GLY A 743 -11.69 18.23 22.67
N GLN A 744 -10.76 19.19 22.66
CA GLN A 744 -10.52 20.07 21.53
C GLN A 744 -9.64 19.39 20.48
N PHE A 745 -10.12 19.36 19.24
CA PHE A 745 -9.38 18.83 18.09
C PHE A 745 -9.24 19.91 17.02
N SER A 746 -8.01 20.18 16.60
CA SER A 746 -7.72 21.22 15.61
C SER A 746 -6.81 20.66 14.51
N PRO A 747 -7.16 20.79 13.22
CA PRO A 747 -6.23 20.59 12.13
C PRO A 747 -5.13 21.67 12.19
N ILE A 748 -3.88 21.25 12.39
CA ILE A 748 -2.73 22.14 12.41
C ILE A 748 -1.83 21.79 11.22
N PRO A 749 -1.53 22.76 10.33
CA PRO A 749 -0.47 22.58 9.34
C PRO A 749 0.84 22.21 10.02
N ILE A 750 1.46 21.11 9.59
CA ILE A 750 2.70 20.61 10.21
C ILE A 750 3.80 21.67 10.21
N VAL A 751 3.82 22.50 9.18
CA VAL A 751 4.75 23.62 9.07
C VAL A 751 4.54 24.67 10.17
N ASP A 752 3.29 25.02 10.49
CA ASP A 752 2.97 25.96 11.56
C ASP A 752 3.31 25.36 12.92
N ALA A 753 2.98 24.08 13.15
CA ALA A 753 3.28 23.38 14.40
C ALA A 753 4.79 23.38 14.73
N LEU A 754 5.64 23.30 13.71
CA LEU A 754 7.10 23.24 13.88
C LEU A 754 7.79 24.62 13.81
N ARG A 755 7.20 25.61 13.14
CA ARG A 755 7.83 26.93 12.92
C ARG A 755 7.29 28.06 13.79
N ARG A 756 6.02 28.04 14.21
CA ARG A 756 5.43 29.11 15.04
C ARG A 756 5.85 28.92 16.51
N PRO A 757 6.53 29.89 17.14
CA PRO A 757 6.97 29.77 18.53
C PRO A 757 5.81 29.47 19.47
N GLU A 758 4.67 30.15 19.34
CA GLU A 758 3.53 29.96 20.23
C GLU A 758 2.95 28.54 20.15
N LEU A 759 2.94 27.90 18.97
CA LEU A 759 2.52 26.51 18.84
C LEU A 759 3.60 25.57 19.35
N ARG A 760 4.85 25.83 18.97
CA ARG A 760 5.99 24.97 19.28
C ARG A 760 6.20 24.77 20.78
N GLU A 761 5.96 25.81 21.57
CA GLU A 761 6.04 25.80 23.04
C GLU A 761 4.97 24.91 23.71
N THR A 762 3.84 24.66 23.03
CA THR A 762 2.76 23.79 23.53
C THR A 762 3.01 22.30 23.28
N LEU A 763 4.02 21.94 22.48
CA LEU A 763 4.23 20.57 22.01
C LEU A 763 5.23 19.79 22.87
N GLY A 764 4.82 18.60 23.32
CA GLY A 764 5.70 17.64 23.98
C GLY A 764 6.61 16.89 23.00
N SER A 765 7.55 16.10 23.53
CA SER A 765 8.42 15.23 22.73
C SER A 765 7.64 14.22 21.88
N LEU A 766 6.56 13.66 22.43
CA LEU A 766 5.67 12.73 21.73
C LEU A 766 4.90 13.40 20.59
N ASP A 767 4.46 14.65 20.77
CA ASP A 767 3.77 15.39 19.72
C ASP A 767 4.70 15.66 18.54
N ILE A 768 5.95 16.06 18.80
CA ILE A 768 6.95 16.29 17.76
C ILE A 768 7.25 15.00 16.99
N GLU A 769 7.39 13.87 17.70
CA GLU A 769 7.60 12.57 17.07
C GLU A 769 6.40 12.18 16.21
N ARG A 770 5.17 12.39 16.72
CA ARG A 770 3.95 12.10 15.97
C ARG A 770 3.80 12.99 14.75
N ILE A 771 4.07 14.29 14.86
CA ILE A 771 4.06 15.25 13.74
C ILE A 771 5.03 14.78 12.65
N ALA A 772 6.24 14.34 13.01
CA ALA A 772 7.20 13.82 12.05
C ALA A 772 6.69 12.55 11.34
N GLN A 773 6.07 11.63 12.08
CA GLN A 773 5.45 10.42 11.50
C GLN A 773 4.28 10.77 10.56
N VAL A 774 3.38 11.66 10.99
CA VAL A 774 2.25 12.11 10.16
C VAL A 774 2.75 12.79 8.90
N HIS A 775 3.80 13.61 8.99
CA HIS A 775 4.43 14.23 7.82
C HIS A 775 4.90 13.19 6.79
N GLU A 776 5.60 12.17 7.26
CA GLU A 776 6.08 11.08 6.42
C GLU A 776 4.95 10.25 5.83
N ILE A 777 3.90 9.95 6.61
CA ILE A 777 2.71 9.20 6.15
C ILE A 777 2.00 9.96 5.03
N VAL A 778 1.72 11.25 5.24
CA VAL A 778 1.01 12.09 4.26
C VAL A 778 1.82 12.21 2.98
N THR A 779 3.12 12.50 3.07
CA THR A 779 3.98 12.66 1.89
C THR A 779 4.20 11.33 1.16
N GLU A 780 4.49 10.23 1.87
CA GLU A 780 4.65 8.91 1.25
C GLU A 780 3.38 8.51 0.50
N THR A 781 2.23 8.68 1.14
CA THR A 781 0.96 8.21 0.61
C THR A 781 0.44 9.08 -0.53
N MET A 782 0.39 10.40 -0.32
CA MET A 782 -0.23 11.31 -1.30
C MET A 782 0.70 11.65 -2.46
N LEU A 783 2.01 11.75 -2.22
CA LEU A 783 3.00 12.15 -3.23
C LEU A 783 3.78 10.97 -3.82
N GLY A 784 3.71 9.80 -3.20
CA GLY A 784 4.57 8.66 -3.53
C GLY A 784 6.03 8.88 -3.13
N ARG A 785 6.30 9.79 -2.19
CA ARG A 785 7.64 10.16 -1.72
C ARG A 785 7.62 10.42 -0.22
N ARG A 786 8.35 9.60 0.55
CA ARG A 786 8.50 9.80 1.99
C ARG A 786 9.46 10.96 2.25
N LEU A 787 8.95 12.04 2.81
CA LEU A 787 9.72 13.24 3.12
C LEU A 787 9.80 13.41 4.64
N THR A 788 11.01 13.70 5.11
CA THR A 788 11.33 13.91 6.53
C THR A 788 11.15 15.39 6.89
N VAL A 789 11.02 15.70 8.19
CA VAL A 789 10.81 17.08 8.68
C VAL A 789 11.97 18.05 8.38
N ASP A 790 13.17 17.58 8.05
CA ASP A 790 14.25 18.45 7.56
C ASP A 790 14.00 18.92 6.11
N GLN A 791 13.09 18.27 5.37
CA GLN A 791 12.61 18.64 4.03
C GLN A 791 11.28 19.40 4.08
N LEU A 792 10.91 19.93 5.25
CA LEU A 792 9.67 20.65 5.49
C LEU A 792 9.49 21.87 4.57
N GLN A 793 8.36 21.91 3.87
CA GLN A 793 7.94 22.98 2.96
C GLN A 793 6.55 23.47 3.36
N GLU A 794 6.22 24.71 2.99
CA GLU A 794 4.87 25.26 3.19
C GLU A 794 3.83 24.48 2.39
N ARG A 795 4.18 24.12 1.15
CA ARG A 795 3.34 23.39 0.21
C ARG A 795 4.21 22.44 -0.63
N TYR A 796 3.70 21.23 -0.88
CA TYR A 796 4.38 20.21 -1.67
C TYR A 796 3.67 20.05 -3.02
N PHE A 797 4.40 20.11 -4.13
CA PHE A 797 3.80 20.14 -5.47
C PHE A 797 3.82 18.78 -6.16
N TYR A 798 2.79 18.50 -6.94
CA TYR A 798 2.62 17.27 -7.72
C TYR A 798 2.21 17.62 -9.15
N LEU A 799 3.06 17.25 -10.10
CA LEU A 799 2.98 17.67 -11.50
C LEU A 799 2.50 16.53 -12.41
N PRO A 800 1.67 16.82 -13.45
CA PRO A 800 1.09 15.82 -14.35
C PRO A 800 2.04 14.78 -14.94
N ALA A 801 3.26 15.18 -15.29
CA ALA A 801 4.22 14.33 -15.98
C ALA A 801 5.39 13.84 -15.10
N ARG A 802 5.56 14.42 -13.91
CA ARG A 802 6.77 14.22 -13.07
C ARG A 802 6.46 13.73 -11.66
N GLY A 803 5.19 13.71 -11.25
CA GLY A 803 4.81 13.41 -9.87
C GLY A 803 5.29 14.52 -8.93
N TYR A 804 5.74 14.15 -7.73
CA TYR A 804 6.25 15.10 -6.75
C TYR A 804 7.39 15.96 -7.30
N ALA A 805 7.30 17.28 -7.08
CA ALA A 805 8.37 18.23 -7.33
C ALA A 805 8.63 19.09 -6.09
N ARG A 806 9.90 19.22 -5.71
CA ARG A 806 10.33 20.05 -4.58
C ARG A 806 10.42 21.52 -4.98
N GLN A 807 10.24 22.41 -4.01
CA GLN A 807 10.58 23.82 -4.18
C GLN A 807 12.10 24.03 -4.25
N PRO A 808 12.56 25.04 -4.99
CA PRO A 808 13.94 25.52 -4.89
C PRO A 808 14.27 25.94 -3.45
N LEU A 809 15.49 25.67 -2.98
CA LEU A 809 15.89 26.00 -1.61
C LEU A 809 15.87 27.51 -1.36
N ASP A 810 16.34 28.31 -2.32
CA ASP A 810 16.36 29.78 -2.22
C ASP A 810 14.96 30.38 -2.05
N VAL A 811 13.91 29.72 -2.56
CA VAL A 811 12.52 30.12 -2.29
C VAL A 811 12.10 29.65 -0.91
N ARG A 812 12.42 28.41 -0.54
CA ARG A 812 12.12 27.82 0.78
C ARG A 812 12.71 28.61 1.95
N LEU A 813 13.83 29.28 1.73
CA LEU A 813 14.60 30.01 2.75
C LEU A 813 14.31 31.50 2.82
N ARG A 814 13.47 32.05 1.95
CA ARG A 814 12.95 33.40 2.16
C ARG A 814 12.06 33.34 3.40
N GLU A 815 12.40 34.13 4.41
CA GLU A 815 11.48 34.32 5.54
C GLU A 815 10.12 34.73 4.95
N PRO A 816 9.01 34.13 5.44
CA PRO A 816 7.71 34.62 5.05
C PRO A 816 7.65 36.10 5.38
N ALA A 817 7.31 36.94 4.40
CA ALA A 817 6.97 38.32 4.67
C ALA A 817 5.92 38.27 5.78
N VAL A 818 6.25 38.84 6.94
CA VAL A 818 5.36 38.89 8.10
C VAL A 818 4.12 39.65 7.66
N ALA A 819 3.08 38.92 7.27
CA ALA A 819 1.75 39.46 7.07
C ALA A 819 1.14 39.69 8.46
N ASP A 820 0.62 40.90 8.66
CA ASP A 820 -0.14 41.35 9.81
C ASP A 820 0.56 41.37 11.17
N ARG A 821 1.20 42.52 11.46
CA ARG A 821 1.03 43.12 12.79
C ARG A 821 -0.33 43.85 12.80
N PRO A 822 -1.28 43.46 13.66
CA PRO A 822 -2.40 44.32 13.94
C PRO A 822 -1.85 45.49 14.76
N ASP A 823 -1.86 46.67 14.13
CA ASP A 823 -1.91 48.01 14.74
C ASP A 823 -0.99 48.96 13.97
N GLY A 824 -1.61 49.94 13.33
CA GLY A 824 -0.95 51.03 12.60
C GLY A 824 -0.23 52.02 13.52
N GLN A 825 0.74 51.55 14.29
CA GLN A 825 1.75 52.41 14.90
C GLN A 825 2.85 52.68 13.87
N PRO A 826 3.09 53.94 13.49
CA PRO A 826 4.31 54.29 12.78
C PRO A 826 5.49 53.95 13.67
N ASP A 827 6.53 53.46 13.02
CA ASP A 827 7.78 53.01 13.57
C ASP A 827 8.47 54.14 14.37
N GLU A 828 8.20 54.26 15.68
CA GLU A 828 9.07 55.00 16.59
C GLU A 828 10.32 54.15 16.85
N ARG A 829 11.14 54.00 15.80
CA ARG A 829 12.54 53.64 15.95
C ARG A 829 13.25 54.85 16.60
N PRO A 830 14.11 54.65 17.61
CA PRO A 830 14.92 55.73 18.15
C PRO A 830 15.81 56.30 17.04
N ASP A 831 15.55 57.55 16.66
CA ASP A 831 16.32 58.31 15.68
C ASP A 831 17.82 58.24 15.98
N GLY A 832 18.63 57.75 15.03
CA GLY A 832 20.08 57.96 15.08
C GLY A 832 21.01 56.92 14.43
N GLN A 833 20.52 55.82 13.85
CA GLN A 833 21.40 54.89 13.09
C GLN A 833 21.09 54.93 11.59
N PRO A 834 22.09 55.14 10.73
CA PRO A 834 21.88 55.27 9.30
C PRO A 834 21.46 53.94 8.67
N ASP A 835 20.54 54.07 7.72
CA ASP A 835 20.02 53.10 6.76
C ASP A 835 21.02 51.96 6.39
N GLU A 836 20.87 50.79 7.01
CA GLU A 836 21.51 49.57 6.51
C GLU A 836 20.77 49.13 5.25
N ARG A 837 21.37 49.48 4.10
CA ARG A 837 20.93 49.06 2.76
C ARG A 837 20.70 47.53 2.71
N PRO A 838 19.79 47.02 1.86
CA PRO A 838 19.60 45.58 1.61
C PRO A 838 20.78 44.90 0.87
N ASP A 839 21.90 45.59 0.72
CA ASP A 839 23.05 45.18 -0.07
C ASP A 839 24.06 44.52 0.88
N GLY A 840 23.76 43.29 1.31
CA GLY A 840 24.55 42.53 2.28
C GLY A 840 25.94 42.11 1.77
N GLN A 841 26.89 43.04 1.69
CA GLN A 841 28.31 42.72 1.83
C GLN A 841 28.68 42.75 3.32
N PRO A 842 29.33 41.71 3.88
CA PRO A 842 29.79 41.72 5.26
C PRO A 842 30.75 42.89 5.50
N GLY A 843 30.56 43.64 6.59
CA GLY A 843 31.46 44.72 7.03
C GLY A 843 32.78 44.24 7.65
N GLU A 844 33.08 42.95 7.59
CA GLU A 844 34.37 42.36 7.98
C GLU A 844 35.09 41.79 6.74
N GLU A 845 36.39 42.04 6.65
CA GLU A 845 37.21 41.71 5.48
C GLU A 845 37.28 40.18 5.29
N LEU A 846 36.73 39.68 4.18
CA LEU A 846 36.90 38.30 3.75
C LEU A 846 38.40 37.99 3.62
N ASP A 847 38.81 36.75 3.94
CA ASP A 847 40.18 36.35 3.63
C ASP A 847 40.45 36.43 2.11
N SER A 848 41.74 36.53 1.76
CA SER A 848 42.16 36.75 0.37
C SER A 848 41.63 35.68 -0.59
N ASP A 849 41.53 34.44 -0.14
CA ASP A 849 41.10 33.31 -0.97
C ASP A 849 39.59 33.39 -1.24
N ARG A 850 38.78 33.79 -0.24
CA ARG A 850 37.34 34.00 -0.41
C ARG A 850 37.02 35.26 -1.19
N ALA A 851 37.77 36.35 -1.00
CA ALA A 851 37.63 37.54 -1.83
C ALA A 851 37.85 37.20 -3.32
N GLU A 852 38.87 36.37 -3.60
CA GLU A 852 39.13 35.86 -4.94
C GLU A 852 38.03 34.89 -5.43
N LEU A 853 37.48 34.03 -4.57
CA LEU A 853 36.33 33.17 -4.90
C LEU A 853 35.13 33.99 -5.38
N HIS A 854 34.75 35.02 -4.60
CA HIS A 854 33.64 35.91 -4.93
C HIS A 854 33.87 36.60 -6.28
N ARG A 855 35.11 37.03 -6.55
CA ARG A 855 35.50 37.61 -7.84
C ARG A 855 35.37 36.61 -8.99
N VAL A 856 35.92 35.40 -8.84
CA VAL A 856 35.86 34.32 -9.85
C VAL A 856 34.41 33.95 -10.20
N LEU A 857 33.56 33.76 -9.19
CA LEU A 857 32.16 33.37 -9.39
C LEU A 857 31.30 34.52 -9.93
N SER A 858 31.59 35.77 -9.57
CA SER A 858 30.88 36.95 -10.09
C SER A 858 31.20 37.26 -11.54
N GLU A 859 32.43 36.98 -11.98
CA GLU A 859 32.88 37.17 -13.37
C GLU A 859 32.42 36.03 -14.31
N ALA A 860 32.16 34.84 -13.78
CA ALA A 860 31.77 33.66 -14.56
C ALA A 860 30.31 33.75 -15.05
N ARG A 861 30.06 33.37 -16.32
CA ARG A 861 28.70 33.16 -16.83
C ARG A 861 28.24 31.73 -16.61
N LYS A 862 29.14 30.76 -16.75
CA LYS A 862 28.88 29.33 -16.57
C LYS A 862 29.80 28.74 -15.52
N VAL A 863 29.22 28.21 -14.45
CA VAL A 863 29.93 27.52 -13.36
C VAL A 863 29.55 26.05 -13.36
N VAL A 864 30.53 25.15 -13.46
CA VAL A 864 30.29 23.70 -13.36
C VAL A 864 30.80 23.20 -12.01
N VAL A 865 29.97 22.45 -11.29
CA VAL A 865 30.34 21.83 -10.01
C VAL A 865 30.49 20.34 -10.18
N LEU A 866 31.70 19.84 -9.89
CA LEU A 866 32.09 18.44 -9.88
C LEU A 866 32.16 17.97 -8.42
N GLY A 867 31.28 17.05 -8.04
CA GLY A 867 31.21 16.56 -6.67
C GLY A 867 30.62 15.17 -6.53
N ASP A 868 30.43 14.77 -5.28
CA ASP A 868 29.88 13.48 -4.89
C ASP A 868 28.44 13.59 -4.35
N SER A 869 28.03 12.68 -3.47
CA SER A 869 26.70 12.67 -2.87
C SER A 869 26.36 13.91 -2.04
N ILE A 870 27.37 14.62 -1.54
CA ILE A 870 27.19 15.81 -0.70
C ILE A 870 26.81 17.01 -1.58
N SER A 871 27.47 17.13 -2.74
CA SER A 871 27.16 18.16 -3.73
C SER A 871 25.90 17.84 -4.53
N GLU A 872 25.59 16.57 -4.76
CA GLU A 872 24.34 16.14 -5.41
C GLU A 872 23.11 16.29 -4.51
N GLY A 873 23.25 16.08 -3.19
CA GLY A 873 22.11 16.04 -2.26
C GLY A 873 21.42 14.68 -2.24
N THR A 874 22.15 13.59 -2.51
CA THR A 874 21.59 12.23 -2.69
C THR A 874 20.91 11.67 -1.45
N LYS A 875 21.04 12.27 -0.27
CA LYS A 875 20.38 11.76 0.96
C LYS A 875 19.28 12.66 1.47
N ASN A 876 19.21 13.89 0.98
CA ASN A 876 18.36 14.92 1.56
C ASN A 876 17.25 15.39 0.62
N GLY A 877 16.97 14.67 -0.47
CA GLY A 877 15.93 15.07 -1.44
C GLY A 877 16.48 15.82 -2.67
N GLY A 878 17.80 15.85 -2.85
CA GLY A 878 18.47 16.59 -3.93
C GLY A 878 18.74 18.05 -3.60
N TYR A 879 18.70 18.44 -2.33
CA TYR A 879 19.04 19.79 -1.89
C TYR A 879 20.56 19.94 -1.80
N SER A 880 21.11 20.80 -2.65
CA SER A 880 22.55 21.00 -2.74
C SER A 880 23.00 22.25 -1.98
N TRP A 881 24.19 22.21 -1.39
CA TRP A 881 24.87 23.39 -0.83
C TRP A 881 25.20 24.45 -1.90
N ILE A 882 25.09 24.11 -3.19
CA ILE A 882 25.23 25.04 -4.30
C ILE A 882 24.03 26.01 -4.37
N GLU A 883 22.84 25.58 -3.95
CA GLU A 883 21.62 26.42 -3.99
C GLU A 883 21.69 27.71 -3.15
N PRO A 884 22.22 27.71 -1.90
CA PRO A 884 22.45 28.96 -1.18
C PRO A 884 23.67 29.73 -1.71
N VAL A 885 24.61 29.10 -2.42
CA VAL A 885 25.77 29.79 -3.00
C VAL A 885 25.37 30.57 -4.25
N ARG A 886 24.56 29.98 -5.13
CA ARG A 886 24.12 30.63 -6.37
C ARG A 886 23.33 31.92 -6.13
N SER A 887 22.66 32.08 -5.00
CA SER A 887 21.88 33.29 -4.71
C SER A 887 22.75 34.53 -4.54
N PHE A 888 24.04 34.38 -4.22
CA PHE A 888 25.01 35.48 -4.17
C PHE A 888 25.53 35.87 -5.56
N PHE A 889 25.34 35.02 -6.58
CA PHE A 889 25.88 35.22 -7.93
C PHE A 889 24.79 35.08 -9.00
N PRO A 890 23.77 35.97 -9.03
CA PRO A 890 22.61 35.84 -9.91
C PRO A 890 22.95 35.89 -11.41
N LYS A 891 24.13 36.39 -11.79
CA LYS A 891 24.62 36.41 -13.18
C LYS A 891 25.25 35.08 -13.63
N ALA A 892 25.69 34.25 -12.69
CA ALA A 892 26.35 32.97 -12.97
C ALA A 892 25.33 31.84 -13.03
N ARG A 893 25.39 31.04 -14.10
CA ARG A 893 24.57 29.83 -14.25
C ARG A 893 25.33 28.61 -13.75
N PHE A 894 24.88 28.04 -12.64
CA PHE A 894 25.47 26.85 -12.03
C PHE A 894 24.92 25.56 -12.67
N PHE A 895 25.82 24.65 -13.01
CA PHE A 895 25.53 23.30 -13.50
C PHE A 895 26.14 22.29 -12.53
N ASN A 896 25.27 21.59 -11.80
CA ASN A 896 25.70 20.53 -10.90
C ASN A 896 25.70 19.19 -11.65
N ILE A 897 26.88 18.63 -11.87
CA ILE A 897 27.04 17.31 -12.51
C ILE A 897 27.60 16.27 -11.53
N SER A 898 27.52 16.58 -10.23
CA SER A 898 27.86 15.69 -9.13
C SER A 898 26.99 14.44 -9.16
N ARG A 899 27.54 13.31 -8.68
CA ARG A 899 26.75 12.09 -8.47
C ARG A 899 27.14 11.34 -7.20
N GLY A 900 26.13 10.70 -6.61
CA GLY A 900 26.23 9.99 -5.35
C GLY A 900 27.28 8.89 -5.34
N GLY A 901 28.05 8.84 -4.25
CA GLY A 901 29.07 7.82 -4.04
C GLY A 901 30.31 7.93 -4.93
N ARG A 902 30.41 8.94 -5.81
CA ARG A 902 31.58 9.08 -6.70
C ARG A 902 32.86 9.35 -5.92
N THR A 903 33.91 8.68 -6.34
CA THR A 903 35.32 8.98 -6.05
C THR A 903 35.95 9.81 -7.16
N THR A 904 37.19 10.26 -6.99
CA THR A 904 37.94 10.92 -8.07
C THR A 904 38.08 10.03 -9.33
N VAL A 905 38.37 8.73 -9.16
CA VAL A 905 38.51 7.77 -10.26
C VAL A 905 37.21 7.61 -11.04
N GLN A 906 36.08 7.46 -10.34
CA GLN A 906 34.77 7.30 -10.96
C GLN A 906 34.30 8.57 -11.66
N MET A 907 34.65 9.75 -11.14
CA MET A 907 34.35 11.02 -11.80
C MET A 907 35.10 11.16 -13.13
N ILE A 908 36.38 10.80 -13.18
CA ILE A 908 37.18 10.81 -14.42
C ILE A 908 36.53 9.92 -15.47
N ALA A 909 36.15 8.69 -15.09
CA ALA A 909 35.54 7.73 -16.02
C ALA A 909 34.20 8.23 -16.60
N ALA A 910 33.44 9.01 -15.84
CA ALA A 910 32.12 9.51 -16.25
C ALA A 910 32.16 10.85 -17.00
N LEU A 911 33.26 11.58 -16.93
CA LEU A 911 33.39 12.93 -17.51
C LEU A 911 33.12 12.99 -19.02
N PRO A 912 33.54 12.02 -19.86
CA PRO A 912 33.29 12.04 -21.30
C PRO A 912 31.81 12.00 -21.69
N GLU A 913 30.92 11.51 -20.82
CA GLU A 913 29.49 11.35 -21.09
C GLU A 913 28.67 12.62 -20.78
N VAL A 914 29.30 13.70 -20.29
CA VAL A 914 28.62 14.94 -19.90
C VAL A 914 28.58 15.92 -21.07
N PRO A 915 27.40 16.18 -21.68
CA PRO A 915 27.30 16.81 -22.99
C PRO A 915 27.60 18.32 -23.05
N ASP A 916 27.99 18.99 -21.96
CA ASP A 916 28.11 20.47 -21.98
C ASP A 916 29.02 21.07 -20.87
N HIS A 917 30.35 20.93 -20.98
CA HIS A 917 31.33 21.32 -19.94
C HIS A 917 32.29 22.48 -20.30
N ASP A 918 31.91 23.41 -21.19
CA ASP A 918 32.65 24.64 -21.52
C ASP A 918 32.56 25.74 -20.43
N ALA A 919 32.83 25.39 -19.18
CA ALA A 919 32.66 26.30 -18.04
C ALA A 919 33.68 27.45 -18.01
N ASP A 920 33.27 28.63 -17.53
CA ASP A 920 34.20 29.73 -17.19
C ASP A 920 34.89 29.48 -15.85
N ALA A 921 34.18 28.84 -14.91
CA ALA A 921 34.70 28.40 -13.63
C ALA A 921 34.27 26.96 -13.32
N VAL A 922 35.19 26.17 -12.78
CA VAL A 922 34.95 24.78 -12.34
C VAL A 922 35.21 24.68 -10.85
N VAL A 923 34.22 24.22 -10.09
CA VAL A 923 34.34 23.97 -8.65
C VAL A 923 34.44 22.47 -8.40
N LEU A 924 35.53 22.02 -7.78
CA LEU A 924 35.77 20.62 -7.43
C LEU A 924 35.53 20.38 -5.94
N ALA A 925 34.61 19.48 -5.62
CA ALA A 925 34.24 19.11 -4.26
C ALA A 925 34.23 17.57 -4.13
N LEU A 926 35.42 16.96 -4.22
CA LEU A 926 35.63 15.51 -4.29
C LEU A 926 36.77 15.04 -3.39
N GLY A 927 36.74 13.77 -2.97
CA GLY A 927 37.86 13.09 -2.34
C GLY A 927 37.55 12.43 -0.99
N VAL A 928 36.46 12.82 -0.33
CA VAL A 928 36.08 12.19 0.95
C VAL A 928 35.79 10.70 0.78
N ASN A 929 35.20 10.29 -0.34
CA ASN A 929 34.93 8.88 -0.64
C ASN A 929 36.19 8.07 -0.94
N ASP A 930 37.21 8.68 -1.56
CA ASP A 930 38.53 8.06 -1.77
C ASP A 930 39.19 7.67 -0.43
N VAL A 931 39.00 8.51 0.60
CA VAL A 931 39.48 8.22 1.96
C VAL A 931 38.55 7.24 2.70
N ARG A 932 37.23 7.35 2.55
CA ARG A 932 36.26 6.52 3.29
C ARG A 932 36.19 5.08 2.79
N TYR A 933 36.09 4.87 1.48
CA TYR A 933 35.80 3.55 0.92
C TYR A 933 37.03 2.66 0.80
N ARG A 934 38.21 3.26 0.57
CA ARG A 934 39.52 2.55 0.50
C ARG A 934 39.49 1.30 -0.38
N ASP A 935 38.86 1.39 -1.53
CA ASP A 935 38.83 0.33 -2.52
C ASP A 935 39.87 0.63 -3.62
N ALA A 936 40.90 -0.20 -3.74
CA ALA A 936 41.99 0.03 -4.68
C ALA A 936 41.55 0.01 -6.16
N ARG A 937 40.36 -0.49 -6.48
CA ARG A 937 39.81 -0.45 -7.86
C ARG A 937 39.13 0.86 -8.20
N GLU A 938 38.66 1.58 -7.20
CA GLU A 938 37.74 2.70 -7.37
C GLU A 938 38.17 3.97 -6.63
N CYS A 939 39.18 3.92 -5.75
CA CYS A 939 39.63 5.05 -4.94
C CYS A 939 41.09 5.38 -5.23
N ALA A 940 41.46 6.66 -5.11
CA ALA A 940 42.84 7.01 -4.87
C ALA A 940 43.30 6.44 -3.51
N MET A 941 44.34 5.61 -3.54
CA MET A 941 44.86 4.95 -2.34
C MET A 941 45.92 5.80 -1.64
N THR A 942 46.53 6.76 -2.33
CA THR A 942 47.48 7.73 -1.77
C THR A 942 47.10 9.17 -2.10
N LYS A 943 47.67 10.13 -1.36
CA LYS A 943 47.44 11.57 -1.60
C LYS A 943 48.03 12.01 -2.95
N GLU A 944 49.12 11.36 -3.38
CA GLU A 944 49.75 11.58 -4.67
C GLU A 944 48.84 11.09 -5.82
N GLU A 945 48.24 9.91 -5.68
CA GLU A 945 47.24 9.40 -6.63
C GLU A 945 46.01 10.30 -6.70
N TYR A 946 45.55 10.82 -5.55
CA TYR A 946 44.43 11.75 -5.49
C TYR A 946 44.74 13.03 -6.28
N VAL A 947 45.90 13.66 -6.04
CA VAL A 947 46.32 14.86 -6.77
C VAL A 947 46.48 14.56 -8.27
N ALA A 948 47.03 13.41 -8.65
CA ALA A 948 47.14 13.01 -10.05
C ALA A 948 45.75 12.85 -10.73
N ASN A 949 44.75 12.37 -9.99
CA ASN A 949 43.38 12.29 -10.50
C ASN A 949 42.74 13.68 -10.65
N VAL A 950 42.95 14.58 -9.68
CA VAL A 950 42.51 15.97 -9.78
C VAL A 950 43.13 16.65 -11.00
N ASP A 951 44.43 16.46 -11.23
CA ASP A 951 45.13 17.03 -12.38
C ASP A 951 44.57 16.54 -13.72
N ARG A 952 44.22 15.24 -13.81
CA ARG A 952 43.52 14.69 -14.98
C ARG A 952 42.15 15.34 -15.20
N LEU A 953 41.37 15.56 -14.14
CA LEU A 953 40.08 16.25 -14.25
C LEU A 953 40.25 17.69 -14.75
N VAL A 954 41.26 18.40 -14.25
CA VAL A 954 41.61 19.75 -14.71
C VAL A 954 42.00 19.73 -16.19
N ALA A 955 42.86 18.79 -16.60
CA ALA A 955 43.31 18.66 -17.98
C ALA A 955 42.14 18.41 -18.94
N GLU A 956 41.23 17.50 -18.61
CA GLU A 956 40.03 17.21 -19.41
C GLU A 956 39.12 18.45 -19.54
N MET A 957 38.84 19.15 -18.43
CA MET A 957 38.01 20.37 -18.46
C MET A 957 38.66 21.50 -19.26
N ARG A 958 39.99 21.63 -19.20
CA ARG A 958 40.75 22.62 -19.99
C ARG A 958 40.72 22.35 -21.49
N GLN A 959 40.54 21.10 -21.93
CA GLN A 959 40.42 20.81 -23.37
C GLN A 959 39.20 21.51 -24.00
N LYS A 960 38.15 21.78 -23.23
CA LYS A 960 36.96 22.51 -23.72
C LYS A 960 37.08 24.02 -23.57
N ASN A 961 37.55 24.50 -22.42
CA ASN A 961 37.80 25.92 -22.21
C ASN A 961 39.19 26.12 -21.58
N PRO A 962 40.21 26.48 -22.40
CA PRO A 962 41.57 26.72 -21.90
C PRO A 962 41.67 27.87 -20.89
N ARG A 963 40.65 28.75 -20.82
CA ARG A 963 40.61 29.89 -19.89
C ARG A 963 39.78 29.62 -18.63
N ALA A 964 39.27 28.40 -18.45
CA ALA A 964 38.50 28.03 -17.27
C ALA A 964 39.32 28.28 -15.99
N ARG A 965 38.72 28.95 -15.01
CA ARG A 965 39.28 29.08 -13.66
C ARG A 965 38.85 27.90 -12.81
N PHE A 966 39.75 27.43 -11.94
CA PHE A 966 39.53 26.22 -11.15
C PHE A 966 39.56 26.56 -9.67
N VAL A 967 38.50 26.13 -8.96
CA VAL A 967 38.31 26.29 -7.52
C VAL A 967 38.25 24.90 -6.90
N MET A 968 39.21 24.57 -6.04
CA MET A 968 39.32 23.29 -5.35
C MET A 968 38.86 23.46 -3.91
N LEU A 969 37.79 22.76 -3.52
CA LEU A 969 37.34 22.74 -2.14
C LEU A 969 38.11 21.67 -1.35
N SER A 970 38.43 21.98 -0.10
CA SER A 970 38.90 20.97 0.85
C SER A 970 37.93 19.78 0.94
N LEU A 971 38.44 18.57 1.14
CA LEU A 971 37.65 17.37 1.37
C LEU A 971 36.69 17.57 2.55
N TRP A 972 35.42 17.19 2.33
CA TRP A 972 34.38 17.23 3.37
C TRP A 972 34.76 16.39 4.60
N PRO A 973 34.48 16.87 5.83
CA PRO A 973 34.76 16.10 7.03
C PRO A 973 33.74 14.96 7.25
N ALA A 974 34.22 13.76 7.52
CA ALA A 974 33.39 12.66 8.02
C ALA A 974 33.48 12.55 9.54
N PHE A 975 32.41 12.12 10.23
CA PHE A 975 32.36 12.04 11.69
C PHE A 975 32.31 10.60 12.22
N ASP A 976 32.47 10.40 13.53
CA ASP A 976 32.87 9.11 14.15
C ASP A 976 31.91 7.93 13.92
N ASN A 977 30.64 8.21 13.63
CA ASN A 977 29.59 7.19 13.45
C ASN A 977 29.28 6.87 11.97
N ASP A 978 30.15 7.27 11.04
CA ASP A 978 30.02 6.93 9.62
C ASP A 978 30.26 5.43 9.38
N ILE A 979 29.18 4.68 9.23
CA ILE A 979 29.19 3.21 9.04
C ILE A 979 29.82 2.76 7.70
N HIS A 980 29.98 3.68 6.74
CA HIS A 980 30.54 3.36 5.43
C HIS A 980 32.06 3.59 5.36
N SER A 981 32.65 4.22 6.38
CA SER A 981 34.10 4.39 6.45
C SER A 981 34.79 3.07 6.81
N ARG A 982 35.72 2.62 5.96
CA ARG A 982 36.62 1.47 6.25
C ARG A 982 37.83 1.86 7.10
N VAL A 983 37.98 3.15 7.44
CA VAL A 983 39.12 3.70 8.17
C VAL A 983 38.69 4.14 9.57
N ARG A 984 39.52 3.86 10.59
CA ARG A 984 39.28 4.33 11.97
C ARG A 984 39.27 5.87 12.02
N PRO A 985 38.37 6.51 12.80
CA PRO A 985 38.18 7.97 12.76
C PRO A 985 39.46 8.81 12.87
N LYS A 986 40.31 8.54 13.88
CA LYS A 986 41.58 9.28 14.04
C LYS A 986 42.52 9.19 12.84
N LEU A 987 42.56 8.03 12.16
CA LEU A 987 43.39 7.84 10.98
C LEU A 987 42.76 8.49 9.77
N ARG A 988 41.44 8.37 9.62
CA ARG A 988 40.66 9.02 8.55
C ARG A 988 40.85 10.53 8.58
N ASP A 989 40.72 11.14 9.76
CA ASP A 989 40.82 12.59 9.90
C ASP A 989 42.22 13.10 9.52
N ARG A 990 43.27 12.39 9.98
CA ARG A 990 44.66 12.66 9.55
C ARG A 990 44.84 12.50 8.04
N MET A 991 44.26 11.46 7.44
CA MET A 991 44.34 11.27 5.99
C MET A 991 43.63 12.39 5.21
N ILE A 992 42.47 12.85 5.69
CA ILE A 992 41.78 13.99 5.09
C ILE A 992 42.68 15.24 5.17
N ASP A 993 43.33 15.47 6.31
CA ASP A 993 44.26 16.60 6.49
C ASP A 993 45.47 16.50 5.55
N ASP A 994 46.05 15.30 5.42
CA ASP A 994 47.17 15.03 4.49
C ASP A 994 46.78 15.26 3.02
N TYR A 995 45.57 14.84 2.62
CA TYR A 995 45.06 15.03 1.25
C TYR A 995 44.77 16.51 0.98
N ASN A 996 44.17 17.22 1.93
CA ASN A 996 43.95 18.67 1.84
C ASN A 996 45.28 19.44 1.73
N ALA A 997 46.31 19.07 2.49
CA ALA A 997 47.63 19.69 2.42
C ALA A 997 48.28 19.50 1.03
N SER A 998 48.20 18.28 0.47
CA SER A 998 48.69 18.01 -0.89
C SER A 998 47.88 18.73 -1.97
N LEU A 999 46.56 18.85 -1.81
CA LEU A 999 45.70 19.59 -2.74
C LEU A 999 46.01 21.09 -2.72
N LEU A 1000 46.22 21.68 -1.53
CA LEU A 1000 46.65 23.07 -1.39
C LEU A 1000 48.00 23.33 -2.07
N GLN A 1001 48.97 22.42 -1.89
CA GLN A 1001 50.27 22.53 -2.55
C GLN A 1001 50.11 22.50 -4.08
N TYR A 1002 49.34 21.54 -4.61
CA TYR A 1002 49.04 21.45 -6.04
C TYR A 1002 48.39 22.74 -6.58
N CYS A 1003 47.45 23.32 -5.83
CA CYS A 1003 46.78 24.56 -6.23
C CYS A 1003 47.76 25.74 -6.33
N ARG A 1004 48.68 25.87 -5.37
CA ARG A 1004 49.73 26.91 -5.38
C ARG A 1004 50.69 26.75 -6.56
N GLU A 1005 51.09 25.52 -6.87
CA GLU A 1005 52.01 25.22 -7.96
C GLU A 1005 51.38 25.48 -9.35
N ASN A 1006 50.06 25.32 -9.48
CA ASN A 1006 49.34 25.41 -10.75
C ASN A 1006 48.46 26.66 -10.90
N ASN A 1007 48.56 27.61 -9.96
CA ASN A 1007 47.78 28.84 -9.91
C ASN A 1007 46.25 28.59 -9.94
N HIS A 1008 45.79 27.66 -9.11
CA HIS A 1008 44.39 27.36 -8.85
C HIS A 1008 43.97 27.91 -7.48
N LEU A 1009 42.68 28.21 -7.33
CA LEU A 1009 42.15 28.69 -6.06
C LEU A 1009 41.81 27.49 -5.16
N PHE A 1010 42.30 27.49 -3.93
CA PHE A 1010 41.93 26.51 -2.91
C PHE A 1010 41.06 27.17 -1.85
N ILE A 1011 39.95 26.53 -1.46
CA ILE A 1011 39.04 27.03 -0.42
C ILE A 1011 38.89 25.96 0.67
N ASP A 1012 39.35 26.28 1.88
CA ASP A 1012 39.15 25.43 3.05
C ASP A 1012 37.76 25.64 3.66
N ALA A 1013 36.85 24.73 3.36
CA ALA A 1013 35.55 24.60 4.00
C ALA A 1013 35.55 23.56 5.13
N SER A 1014 36.50 22.63 5.15
CA SER A 1014 36.54 21.50 6.08
C SER A 1014 36.84 21.93 7.51
N THR A 1015 37.83 22.82 7.70
CA THR A 1015 38.24 23.30 9.03
C THR A 1015 37.11 24.05 9.74
N PRO A 1016 36.47 25.07 9.13
CA PRO A 1016 35.38 25.78 9.79
C PRO A 1016 34.17 24.88 10.11
N ILE A 1017 33.84 23.92 9.24
CA ILE A 1017 32.75 22.97 9.47
C ILE A 1017 33.06 22.08 10.67
N ARG A 1018 34.29 21.55 10.78
CA ARG A 1018 34.70 20.74 11.93
C ARG A 1018 34.67 21.54 13.22
N GLU A 1019 35.17 22.76 13.23
CA GLU A 1019 35.14 23.65 14.39
C GLU A 1019 33.71 23.97 14.82
N PHE A 1020 32.82 24.20 13.85
CA PHE A 1020 31.42 24.46 14.15
C PHE A 1020 30.66 23.23 14.66
N LEU A 1021 30.87 22.05 14.08
CA LEU A 1021 30.11 20.86 14.44
C LEU A 1021 30.64 20.11 15.67
N ARG A 1022 31.95 20.19 15.99
CA ARG A 1022 32.54 19.50 17.15
C ARG A 1022 31.85 19.81 18.50
N PRO A 1023 31.52 21.06 18.85
CA PRO A 1023 30.83 21.36 20.10
C PRO A 1023 29.30 21.16 20.04
N ARG A 1024 28.73 20.75 18.91
CA ARG A 1024 27.28 20.73 18.66
C ARG A 1024 26.75 19.32 18.42
N VAL A 1025 25.44 19.15 18.52
CA VAL A 1025 24.78 17.90 18.19
C VAL A 1025 24.69 17.76 16.66
N THR A 1026 25.49 16.86 16.10
CA THR A 1026 25.64 16.71 14.63
C THR A 1026 24.35 16.35 13.89
N LYS A 1027 23.38 15.72 14.57
CA LYS A 1027 22.09 15.31 13.99
C LYS A 1027 21.24 16.49 13.47
N ASP A 1028 21.47 17.69 13.99
CA ASP A 1028 20.72 18.88 13.58
C ASP A 1028 21.19 19.43 12.23
N TYR A 1029 22.33 18.94 11.73
CA TYR A 1029 22.97 19.36 10.48
C TYR A 1029 23.21 18.20 9.52
N LEU A 1030 23.44 16.99 10.04
CA LEU A 1030 23.83 15.81 9.27
C LEU A 1030 22.81 14.68 9.45
N LEU A 1031 22.49 13.98 8.34
CA LEU A 1031 21.55 12.85 8.31
C LEU A 1031 22.17 11.55 8.81
N ASP A 1032 23.43 11.30 8.47
CA ASP A 1032 24.13 10.03 8.71
C ASP A 1032 25.60 10.25 9.08
N HIS A 1033 25.87 11.34 9.81
CA HIS A 1033 27.21 11.75 10.22
C HIS A 1033 28.15 12.11 9.06
N ILE A 1034 27.62 12.21 7.84
CA ILE A 1034 28.35 12.75 6.70
C ILE A 1034 27.47 13.63 5.81
N HIS A 1035 26.27 13.20 5.40
CA HIS A 1035 25.47 13.96 4.46
C HIS A 1035 24.75 15.10 5.16
N PRO A 1036 24.82 16.35 4.64
CA PRO A 1036 24.06 17.47 5.17
C PRO A 1036 22.56 17.24 4.98
N ASN A 1037 21.77 17.58 5.99
CA ASN A 1037 20.31 17.63 5.87
C ASN A 1037 19.85 18.74 4.92
N ALA A 1038 18.58 18.72 4.52
CA ALA A 1038 18.05 19.62 3.48
C ALA A 1038 17.93 21.09 3.90
N ASP A 1039 18.32 21.43 5.13
CA ASP A 1039 18.10 22.73 5.74
C ASP A 1039 19.40 23.33 6.30
N LYS A 1040 19.69 23.10 7.59
CA LYS A 1040 20.85 23.67 8.27
C LYS A 1040 22.18 23.16 7.72
N GLY A 1041 22.26 21.89 7.31
CA GLY A 1041 23.47 21.27 6.79
C GLY A 1041 23.95 21.86 5.46
N VAL A 1042 23.03 22.08 4.52
CA VAL A 1042 23.38 22.67 3.21
C VAL A 1042 23.76 24.15 3.33
N ARG A 1043 23.14 24.90 4.27
CA ARG A 1043 23.54 26.28 4.60
C ARG A 1043 24.92 26.34 5.25
N LEU A 1044 25.17 25.44 6.20
CA LEU A 1044 26.47 25.29 6.85
C LEU A 1044 27.59 25.15 5.80
N TYR A 1045 27.40 24.27 4.81
CA TYR A 1045 28.40 24.09 3.76
C TYR A 1045 28.52 25.32 2.86
N GLY A 1046 27.40 25.88 2.38
CA GLY A 1046 27.44 27.10 1.56
C GLY A 1046 28.15 28.27 2.25
N ASN A 1047 27.88 28.48 3.54
CA ASN A 1047 28.51 29.54 4.34
C ASN A 1047 30.00 29.26 4.58
N ALA A 1048 30.38 28.02 4.85
CA ALA A 1048 31.79 27.65 4.98
C ALA A 1048 32.56 27.91 3.68
N VAL A 1049 31.94 27.70 2.51
CA VAL A 1049 32.55 28.02 1.21
C VAL A 1049 32.66 29.55 1.03
N LEU A 1050 31.59 30.30 1.28
CA LEU A 1050 31.52 31.74 0.97
C LEU A 1050 32.25 32.66 1.96
N PHE A 1051 32.21 32.33 3.25
CA PHE A 1051 32.57 33.25 4.35
C PHE A 1051 33.60 32.66 5.31
N GLY A 1052 33.61 31.34 5.45
CA GLY A 1052 34.66 30.66 6.19
C GLY A 1052 34.45 30.61 7.65
N LYS A 1053 34.99 31.57 8.40
CA LYS A 1053 34.92 31.54 9.84
C LYS A 1053 33.47 31.56 10.31
N PRO A 1054 33.07 30.73 11.30
CA PRO A 1054 31.69 30.65 11.75
C PRO A 1054 31.07 31.97 12.22
N GLU A 1055 31.88 32.87 12.78
CA GLU A 1055 31.49 34.23 13.17
C GLU A 1055 30.96 35.09 12.02
N LEU A 1056 31.39 34.82 10.78
CA LEU A 1056 30.91 35.52 9.57
C LEU A 1056 29.63 34.90 9.00
N TRP A 1057 29.21 33.74 9.52
CA TRP A 1057 28.02 33.08 9.00
C TRP A 1057 26.79 33.79 9.56
N ARG A 1058 26.04 34.43 8.67
CA ARG A 1058 24.64 34.77 8.95
C ARG A 1058 23.82 33.47 8.95
N ILE A 1059 23.96 32.67 10.00
CA ILE A 1059 22.98 31.64 10.31
C ILE A 1059 21.79 32.43 10.85
N ALA A 1060 20.83 32.79 9.99
CA ALA A 1060 19.50 33.11 10.47
C ALA A 1060 19.07 31.93 11.35
N MET A 1061 18.94 32.19 12.65
CA MET A 1061 18.57 31.20 13.67
C MET A 1061 17.19 30.64 13.39
#